data_AF-A0A559J0N1-F1
#
_entry.id   AF-A0A559J0N1-F1
#
_cell.length_a   1.000
_cell.length_b   1.000
_cell.length_c   1.000
_cell.angle_alpha   90.00
_cell.angle_beta   90.00
_cell.angle_gamma   90.00
#
_symmetry.space_group_name_H-M   'P 1'
#
loop_
_entity.id
_entity.type
_entity.pdbx_description
1 polymer ?
#
loop_
_entity_poly.entity_id
_entity_poly.type
_entity_poly.pdbx_seq_one_letter_code
_entity_poly.pdbx_strand_id
1 'polypeptide(L)'
;MGDLMAGPCNTNATGACSTAEGQNTTASGTASHAEGLNTSASGPASHAEGYQSLASLDAAHAEGSTTLASGSASHAEGYLTVANTDTAHAEGTSTTASGVASHAEGYITTASNAAAHAEGVATTASGIASHAEGLLTTANGVASHAEGGSTQASGPASHAEGYKTVASLDTAHAEGISTTASGIASHAEGYFTTASGTTSHAEGGGTIASGLYSHAEGQDTLATGNASHAEGFGSKANGIGSHTEGFLTQANGDFSHAEGFGSLAGGLNSHVEGFGTVTAGANAHAEGNFTVANGINSHAEGFATQALGVNGHAEGNFCVASGNNSHAEGNMTSAFGANSHTEGSSATALGNNAHAEGSSTGAHGDNSHAEGASAIASGMNAHAEGFGSEANGVSSHAEGNITVANGDNSHTEGSNSVANGTSAHAEGQSTNATGTNSHAEGFGTQANGNNSHAEGSGTFANGDNSHAEGISSVASAANSHAEGNGCVASGENSHAQGQITRASGMNSFTTGNSTAADALNSFAGGLNTNTGGLTGAYIMGQNGTARFANSFHVANGMAVGPTLNSVILDGPGGNLFLDGTVMSPALADYAEMFETIDGQSIEPAYFVTLQGKKIRLANANDTYILGVTSAAPAIIADCSELRWHDLFVRDKLGRVLGDENGERILNPKYNPTLTYVPRRERPEWVAVGMLGKLVVYDDGTCAVDGYCKSNDQGIATSASDGYRVMERIDESTVRIFVK
;
A
#
# COMPACT_ATOMS: atom_id res chain seq x y z
N MET A 1 126.59 36.36 -46.67
CA MET A 1 125.45 37.22 -47.05
C MET A 1 124.79 36.53 -48.23
N GLY A 2 123.66 35.85 -48.15
CA GLY A 2 122.67 35.60 -47.11
C GLY A 2 121.58 34.82 -47.84
N ASP A 3 121.90 33.57 -48.18
CA ASP A 3 121.04 32.69 -48.99
C ASP A 3 120.10 31.97 -48.01
N LEU A 4 118.93 32.56 -47.80
CA LEU A 4 117.81 31.96 -47.06
C LEU A 4 117.23 30.85 -47.93
N MET A 5 117.86 29.68 -47.85
CA MET A 5 117.20 28.40 -48.16
C MET A 5 116.00 28.28 -47.21
N ALA A 6 114.82 28.68 -47.68
CA ALA A 6 113.57 28.29 -47.06
C ALA A 6 113.56 26.76 -46.98
N GLY A 7 113.73 26.23 -45.76
CA GLY A 7 113.60 24.80 -45.53
C GLY A 7 112.21 24.32 -45.97
N PRO A 8 112.07 23.06 -46.40
CA PRO A 8 110.78 22.50 -46.83
C PRO A 8 109.73 22.43 -45.70
N CYS A 9 110.13 22.77 -44.48
CA CYS A 9 109.33 22.88 -43.28
C CYS A 9 109.16 24.38 -42.94
N ASN A 10 108.07 25.00 -43.37
CA ASN A 10 107.73 26.40 -43.07
C ASN A 10 107.43 26.58 -41.57
N THR A 11 108.44 26.91 -40.76
CA THR A 11 108.32 27.12 -39.30
C THR A 11 108.57 28.59 -38.96
N ASN A 12 107.54 29.27 -38.42
CA ASN A 12 107.55 30.71 -38.17
C ASN A 12 107.36 31.03 -36.68
N ALA A 13 108.47 31.11 -35.94
CA ALA A 13 108.50 31.59 -34.56
C ALA A 13 108.80 33.10 -34.55
N THR A 14 107.77 33.95 -34.59
CA THR A 14 107.93 35.42 -34.71
C THR A 14 107.64 36.17 -33.41
N GLY A 15 107.09 35.50 -32.39
CA GLY A 15 106.82 36.08 -31.08
C GLY A 15 108.08 36.15 -30.20
N ALA A 16 108.08 37.00 -29.18
CA ALA A 16 109.18 37.06 -28.22
C ALA A 16 109.20 35.76 -27.38
N CYS A 17 110.33 35.04 -27.36
CA CYS A 17 110.46 33.73 -26.69
C CYS A 17 109.50 32.64 -27.21
N SER A 18 109.04 32.73 -28.46
CA SER A 18 108.19 31.71 -29.08
C SER A 18 109.01 30.55 -29.67
N THR A 19 108.41 29.36 -29.75
CA THR A 19 108.99 28.16 -30.38
C THR A 19 108.03 27.63 -31.45
N ALA A 20 108.55 27.27 -32.63
CA ALA A 20 107.76 26.65 -33.71
C ALA A 20 108.50 25.44 -34.29
N GLU A 21 107.90 24.25 -34.20
CA GLU A 21 108.48 22.96 -34.58
C GLU A 21 107.55 22.22 -35.57
N GLY A 22 108.09 21.36 -36.44
CA GLY A 22 107.31 20.64 -37.46
C GLY A 22 107.22 21.31 -38.83
N GLN A 23 106.06 21.25 -39.52
CA GLN A 23 105.86 21.75 -40.89
C GLN A 23 104.64 22.68 -40.99
N ASN A 24 104.78 23.86 -41.60
CA ASN A 24 103.73 24.90 -41.67
C ASN A 24 103.24 25.34 -40.28
N THR A 25 104.14 25.49 -39.31
CA THR A 25 103.80 25.90 -37.95
C THR A 25 104.11 27.37 -37.71
N THR A 26 103.24 28.09 -36.99
CA THR A 26 103.41 29.53 -36.71
C THR A 26 103.16 29.87 -35.25
N ALA A 27 104.21 30.23 -34.53
CA ALA A 27 104.17 30.71 -33.15
C ALA A 27 104.48 32.21 -33.12
N SER A 28 103.46 33.07 -32.99
CA SER A 28 103.59 34.53 -33.13
C SER A 28 103.32 35.33 -31.85
N GLY A 29 102.75 34.69 -30.82
CA GLY A 29 102.55 35.31 -29.52
C GLY A 29 103.80 35.29 -28.64
N THR A 30 103.84 36.15 -27.62
CA THR A 30 104.94 36.13 -26.64
C THR A 30 104.91 34.81 -25.85
N ALA A 31 106.01 34.07 -25.79
CA ALA A 31 106.12 32.76 -25.15
C ALA A 31 105.15 31.68 -25.72
N SER A 32 104.69 31.83 -26.96
CA SER A 32 103.83 30.84 -27.60
C SER A 32 104.61 29.64 -28.15
N HIS A 33 104.02 28.45 -28.16
CA HIS A 33 104.59 27.24 -28.75
C HIS A 33 103.67 26.66 -29.83
N ALA A 34 104.18 26.36 -31.02
CA ALA A 34 103.44 25.67 -32.08
C ALA A 34 104.21 24.47 -32.62
N GLU A 35 103.67 23.26 -32.49
CA GLU A 35 104.31 22.00 -32.93
C GLU A 35 103.40 21.21 -33.88
N GLY A 36 103.98 20.42 -34.78
CA GLY A 36 103.24 19.49 -35.66
C GLY A 36 103.11 19.93 -37.12
N LEU A 37 101.92 19.77 -37.74
CA LEU A 37 101.66 20.05 -39.16
C LEU A 37 100.47 21.02 -39.33
N ASN A 38 100.70 22.18 -39.95
CA ASN A 38 99.71 23.25 -40.14
C ASN A 38 99.13 23.82 -38.82
N THR A 39 99.94 23.96 -37.77
CA THR A 39 99.50 24.48 -36.47
C THR A 39 99.83 25.96 -36.28
N SER A 40 99.06 26.69 -35.48
CA SER A 40 99.37 28.10 -35.16
C SER A 40 99.02 28.47 -33.73
N ALA A 41 99.97 29.11 -33.05
CA ALA A 41 99.83 29.66 -31.71
C ALA A 41 100.12 31.18 -31.77
N SER A 42 99.10 32.02 -31.68
CA SER A 42 99.23 33.49 -31.89
C SER A 42 98.98 34.33 -30.65
N GLY A 43 98.41 33.75 -29.60
CA GLY A 43 98.21 34.42 -28.32
C GLY A 43 99.46 34.41 -27.43
N PRO A 44 99.60 35.33 -26.47
CA PRO A 44 100.65 35.23 -25.45
C PRO A 44 100.50 33.90 -24.68
N ALA A 45 101.61 33.22 -24.39
CA ALA A 45 101.66 31.92 -23.72
C ALA A 45 100.76 30.81 -24.33
N SER A 46 100.28 30.98 -25.57
CA SER A 46 99.42 29.98 -26.22
C SER A 46 100.22 28.79 -26.72
N HIS A 47 99.65 27.60 -26.68
CA HIS A 47 100.28 26.37 -27.17
C HIS A 47 99.38 25.66 -28.20
N ALA A 48 99.91 25.30 -29.36
CA ALA A 48 99.20 24.57 -30.40
C ALA A 48 100.02 23.36 -30.90
N GLU A 49 99.51 22.14 -30.76
CA GLU A 49 100.22 20.90 -31.13
C GLU A 49 99.35 19.99 -32.02
N GLY A 50 99.98 19.23 -32.94
CA GLY A 50 99.34 18.17 -33.72
C GLY A 50 99.13 18.50 -35.20
N TYR A 51 97.91 18.40 -35.73
CA TYR A 51 97.57 18.62 -37.14
C TYR A 51 96.43 19.62 -37.31
N GLN A 52 96.63 20.74 -38.02
CA GLN A 52 95.59 21.78 -38.21
C GLN A 52 95.02 22.38 -36.90
N SER A 53 95.85 22.49 -35.86
CA SER A 53 95.49 23.03 -34.54
C SER A 53 95.76 24.54 -34.44
N LEU A 54 94.83 25.32 -33.89
CA LEU A 54 94.94 26.79 -33.77
C LEU A 54 94.67 27.27 -32.34
N ALA A 55 95.65 27.91 -31.71
CA ALA A 55 95.54 28.61 -30.43
C ALA A 55 95.70 30.14 -30.63
N SER A 56 94.71 30.96 -30.30
CA SER A 56 94.66 32.37 -30.76
C SER A 56 94.80 33.46 -29.68
N LEU A 57 94.41 33.19 -28.43
CA LEU A 57 94.40 34.19 -27.35
C LEU A 57 95.32 33.79 -26.19
N ASP A 58 95.40 34.66 -25.18
CA ASP A 58 96.29 34.50 -24.02
C ASP A 58 96.08 33.14 -23.33
N ALA A 59 97.15 32.38 -23.14
CA ALA A 59 97.17 31.03 -22.56
C ALA A 59 96.23 30.00 -23.20
N ALA A 60 95.80 30.20 -24.46
CA ALA A 60 95.00 29.21 -25.18
C ALA A 60 95.82 27.95 -25.50
N HIS A 61 95.25 26.75 -25.32
CA HIS A 61 95.89 25.46 -25.60
C HIS A 61 95.07 24.66 -26.63
N ALA A 62 95.65 24.29 -27.76
CA ALA A 62 95.01 23.48 -28.80
C ALA A 62 95.87 22.27 -29.17
N GLU A 63 95.44 21.05 -28.84
CA GLU A 63 96.20 19.82 -29.08
C GLU A 63 95.38 18.81 -29.90
N GLY A 64 96.02 18.03 -30.79
CA GLY A 64 95.37 16.96 -31.54
C GLY A 64 95.21 17.23 -33.04
N SER A 65 94.04 17.01 -33.62
CA SER A 65 93.79 17.11 -35.06
C SER A 65 92.54 17.94 -35.39
N THR A 66 92.73 19.04 -36.09
CA THR A 66 91.70 20.03 -36.43
C THR A 66 91.06 20.64 -35.18
N THR A 67 91.88 21.14 -34.25
CA THR A 67 91.44 21.71 -32.97
C THR A 67 91.56 23.24 -32.95
N LEU A 68 90.65 23.93 -32.27
CA LEU A 68 90.61 25.40 -32.21
C LEU A 68 90.42 25.87 -30.76
N ALA A 69 91.42 26.51 -30.20
CA ALA A 69 91.35 27.24 -28.93
C ALA A 69 91.48 28.74 -29.17
N SER A 70 90.37 29.50 -29.15
CA SER A 70 90.38 30.93 -29.48
C SER A 70 89.87 31.85 -28.38
N GLY A 71 89.67 31.35 -27.16
CA GLY A 71 89.37 32.12 -25.97
C GLY A 71 90.60 32.35 -25.08
N SER A 72 90.55 33.31 -24.15
CA SER A 72 91.60 33.45 -23.15
C SER A 72 91.58 32.24 -22.20
N ALA A 73 92.71 31.57 -22.01
CA ALA A 73 92.86 30.34 -21.22
C ALA A 73 91.89 29.21 -21.65
N SER A 74 91.47 29.20 -22.92
CA SER A 74 90.66 28.10 -23.48
C SER A 74 91.53 26.89 -23.80
N HIS A 75 91.02 25.68 -23.62
CA HIS A 75 91.71 24.43 -23.92
C HIS A 75 90.88 23.55 -24.87
N ALA A 76 91.45 23.14 -26.00
CA ALA A 76 90.82 22.25 -26.98
C ALA A 76 91.75 21.06 -27.30
N GLU A 77 91.33 19.84 -26.99
CA GLU A 77 92.12 18.61 -27.20
C GLU A 77 91.33 17.57 -28.00
N GLY A 78 91.98 16.80 -28.88
CA GLY A 78 91.38 15.64 -29.57
C GLY A 78 91.21 15.79 -31.09
N TYR A 79 90.06 15.40 -31.67
CA TYR A 79 89.78 15.48 -33.11
C TYR A 79 88.54 16.32 -33.43
N LEU A 80 88.66 17.35 -34.28
CA LEU A 80 87.56 18.28 -34.59
C LEU A 80 86.98 18.97 -33.35
N THR A 81 87.82 19.48 -32.45
CA THR A 81 87.39 20.10 -31.18
C THR A 81 87.53 21.62 -31.19
N VAL A 82 86.60 22.32 -30.55
CA VAL A 82 86.54 23.80 -30.56
C VAL A 82 86.29 24.34 -29.16
N ALA A 83 87.17 25.18 -28.64
CA ALA A 83 87.01 25.98 -27.42
C ALA A 83 87.24 27.46 -27.75
N ASN A 84 86.19 28.24 -28.02
CA ASN A 84 86.34 29.56 -28.67
C ASN A 84 86.08 30.79 -27.77
N THR A 85 85.81 30.57 -26.49
CA THR A 85 85.51 31.59 -25.47
C THR A 85 86.38 31.45 -24.24
N ASP A 86 86.42 32.50 -23.41
CA ASP A 86 87.29 32.55 -22.22
C ASP A 86 87.04 31.36 -21.29
N THR A 87 88.13 30.71 -20.87
CA THR A 87 88.21 29.53 -20.01
C THR A 87 87.35 28.34 -20.46
N ALA A 88 86.95 28.28 -21.74
CA ALA A 88 86.24 27.14 -22.29
C ALA A 88 87.17 25.92 -22.42
N HIS A 89 86.66 24.72 -22.13
CA HIS A 89 87.42 23.47 -22.24
C HIS A 89 86.66 22.48 -23.13
N ALA A 90 87.28 21.98 -24.19
CA ALA A 90 86.71 21.01 -25.11
C ALA A 90 87.69 19.83 -25.33
N GLU A 91 87.28 18.60 -25.01
CA GLU A 91 88.10 17.40 -25.19
C GLU A 91 87.32 16.30 -25.95
N GLY A 92 88.01 15.47 -26.75
CA GLY A 92 87.43 14.28 -27.38
C GLY A 92 87.31 14.37 -28.91
N THR A 93 86.16 14.01 -29.47
CA THR A 93 85.94 13.97 -30.93
C THR A 93 84.67 14.72 -31.34
N SER A 94 84.79 15.70 -32.23
CA SER A 94 83.69 16.57 -32.68
C SER A 94 83.01 17.31 -31.53
N THR A 95 83.80 17.83 -30.59
CA THR A 95 83.30 18.51 -29.39
C THR A 95 83.42 20.03 -29.51
N THR A 96 82.49 20.78 -28.92
CA THR A 96 82.48 22.26 -29.01
C THR A 96 82.08 22.90 -27.69
N ALA A 97 83.00 23.67 -27.10
CA ALA A 97 82.78 24.55 -25.97
C ALA A 97 82.82 26.03 -26.47
N SER A 98 81.69 26.72 -26.41
CA SER A 98 81.54 28.08 -26.96
C SER A 98 80.88 29.09 -26.02
N GLY A 99 80.71 28.72 -24.74
CA GLY A 99 80.32 29.62 -23.68
C GLY A 99 81.51 29.99 -22.78
N VAL A 100 81.43 31.13 -22.10
CA VAL A 100 82.46 31.48 -21.09
C VAL A 100 82.47 30.42 -19.99
N ALA A 101 83.63 29.86 -19.69
CA ALA A 101 83.81 28.75 -18.74
C ALA A 101 82.97 27.48 -19.05
N SER A 102 82.58 27.25 -20.31
CA SER A 102 81.87 26.03 -20.70
C SER A 102 82.83 24.83 -20.83
N HIS A 103 82.35 23.63 -20.50
CA HIS A 103 83.11 22.38 -20.60
C HIS A 103 82.38 21.38 -21.52
N ALA A 104 83.07 20.82 -22.53
CA ALA A 104 82.52 19.82 -23.44
C ALA A 104 83.50 18.65 -23.62
N GLU A 105 83.13 17.43 -23.20
CA GLU A 105 83.97 16.24 -23.30
C GLU A 105 83.23 15.09 -24.02
N GLY A 106 83.93 14.26 -24.80
CA GLY A 106 83.38 13.01 -25.37
C GLY A 106 83.28 12.95 -26.91
N TYR A 107 82.17 12.44 -27.46
CA TYR A 107 81.94 12.28 -28.91
C TYR A 107 80.68 13.02 -29.38
N ILE A 108 80.82 14.01 -30.28
CA ILE A 108 79.71 14.86 -30.74
C ILE A 108 79.05 15.58 -29.55
N THR A 109 79.83 16.34 -28.77
CA THR A 109 79.29 17.05 -27.59
C THR A 109 79.36 18.56 -27.77
N THR A 110 78.39 19.29 -27.23
CA THR A 110 78.33 20.76 -27.40
C THR A 110 77.92 21.45 -26.11
N ALA A 111 78.78 22.32 -25.58
CA ALA A 111 78.48 23.25 -24.50
C ALA A 111 78.55 24.69 -25.04
N SER A 112 77.43 25.43 -25.09
CA SER A 112 77.37 26.70 -25.86
C SER A 112 77.07 27.96 -25.06
N ASN A 113 76.69 27.84 -23.79
CA ASN A 113 76.39 28.98 -22.92
C ASN A 113 77.32 29.04 -21.71
N ALA A 114 77.27 30.18 -20.99
CA ALA A 114 78.17 30.42 -19.86
C ALA A 114 78.03 29.32 -18.79
N ALA A 115 79.17 28.75 -18.36
CA ALA A 115 79.26 27.64 -17.42
C ALA A 115 78.47 26.37 -17.80
N ALA A 116 78.10 26.19 -19.07
CA ALA A 116 77.47 24.96 -19.54
C ALA A 116 78.47 23.79 -19.52
N HIS A 117 78.03 22.60 -19.11
CA HIS A 117 78.84 21.39 -19.05
C HIS A 117 78.17 20.26 -19.84
N ALA A 118 78.85 19.70 -20.84
CA ALA A 118 78.37 18.58 -21.65
C ALA A 118 79.40 17.43 -21.69
N GLU A 119 79.02 16.22 -21.29
CA GLU A 119 79.89 15.04 -21.30
C GLU A 119 79.20 13.85 -21.99
N GLY A 120 79.93 12.98 -22.69
CA GLY A 120 79.41 11.70 -23.20
C GLY A 120 79.32 11.59 -24.72
N VAL A 121 78.21 11.07 -25.25
CA VAL A 121 78.01 10.78 -26.68
C VAL A 121 76.77 11.50 -27.19
N ALA A 122 76.92 12.39 -28.17
CA ALA A 122 75.83 13.17 -28.76
C ALA A 122 75.07 14.03 -27.71
N THR A 123 75.80 14.69 -26.80
CA THR A 123 75.22 15.48 -25.71
C THR A 123 75.27 16.99 -25.99
N THR A 124 74.27 17.75 -25.52
CA THR A 124 74.18 19.20 -25.74
C THR A 124 73.77 19.93 -24.46
N ALA A 125 74.64 20.82 -23.97
CA ALA A 125 74.35 21.77 -22.90
C ALA A 125 74.32 23.20 -23.48
N SER A 126 73.13 23.76 -23.66
CA SER A 126 72.95 25.11 -24.24
C SER A 126 72.25 26.10 -23.31
N GLY A 127 71.97 25.74 -22.06
CA GLY A 127 71.54 26.70 -21.05
C GLY A 127 72.70 27.37 -20.32
N ILE A 128 72.45 28.51 -19.67
CA ILE A 128 73.44 29.07 -18.72
C ILE A 128 73.54 28.14 -17.52
N ALA A 129 74.74 27.71 -17.15
CA ALA A 129 74.99 26.74 -16.07
C ALA A 129 74.24 25.41 -16.24
N SER A 130 73.88 25.01 -17.46
CA SER A 130 73.23 23.72 -17.73
C SER A 130 74.24 22.58 -17.72
N HIS A 131 73.82 21.39 -17.28
CA HIS A 131 74.64 20.18 -17.27
C HIS A 131 73.96 19.07 -18.09
N ALA A 132 74.67 18.48 -19.06
CA ALA A 132 74.19 17.36 -19.87
C ALA A 132 75.22 16.22 -19.92
N GLU A 133 74.89 15.04 -19.43
CA GLU A 133 75.78 13.86 -19.45
C GLU A 133 75.09 12.62 -20.04
N GLY A 134 75.86 11.69 -20.61
CA GLY A 134 75.37 10.40 -21.10
C GLY A 134 75.27 10.24 -22.63
N LEU A 135 74.18 9.65 -23.15
CA LEU A 135 73.98 9.36 -24.58
C LEU A 135 72.75 10.09 -25.13
N LEU A 136 72.89 10.92 -26.16
CA LEU A 136 71.78 11.67 -26.79
C LEU A 136 71.03 12.59 -25.79
N THR A 137 71.73 13.18 -24.82
CA THR A 137 71.13 14.01 -23.77
C THR A 137 71.19 15.49 -24.12
N THR A 138 70.20 16.27 -23.66
CA THR A 138 70.09 17.70 -23.99
C THR A 138 69.62 18.52 -22.79
N ALA A 139 70.43 19.48 -22.35
CA ALA A 139 70.12 20.43 -21.29
C ALA A 139 70.16 21.87 -21.85
N ASN A 140 68.99 22.47 -22.12
CA ASN A 140 68.89 23.78 -22.78
C ASN A 140 68.30 24.87 -21.88
N GLY A 141 67.79 24.51 -20.70
CA GLY A 141 67.26 25.46 -19.72
C GLY A 141 68.36 26.09 -18.87
N VAL A 142 68.11 27.28 -18.32
CA VAL A 142 69.03 27.89 -17.35
C VAL A 142 69.13 26.99 -16.11
N ALA A 143 70.34 26.59 -15.72
CA ALA A 143 70.60 25.66 -14.63
C ALA A 143 69.87 24.30 -14.77
N SER A 144 69.52 23.89 -15.99
CA SER A 144 68.89 22.58 -16.23
C SER A 144 69.91 21.45 -16.17
N HIS A 145 69.51 20.28 -15.68
CA HIS A 145 70.34 19.08 -15.61
C HIS A 145 69.70 17.93 -16.41
N ALA A 146 70.45 17.29 -17.31
CA ALA A 146 70.01 16.13 -18.06
C ALA A 146 71.07 15.02 -18.03
N GLU A 147 70.74 13.84 -17.51
CA GLU A 147 71.66 12.70 -17.43
C GLU A 147 71.03 11.41 -17.96
N GLY A 148 71.85 10.43 -18.37
CA GLY A 148 71.38 9.12 -18.84
C GLY A 148 71.33 8.97 -20.38
N GLY A 149 70.18 8.56 -20.94
CA GLY A 149 70.04 8.20 -22.35
C GLY A 149 68.80 8.79 -23.03
N SER A 150 68.97 9.60 -24.07
CA SER A 150 67.88 10.29 -24.77
C SER A 150 67.05 11.20 -23.86
N THR A 151 67.66 11.83 -22.87
CA THR A 151 67.00 12.69 -21.89
C THR A 151 67.03 14.16 -22.31
N GLN A 152 66.01 14.93 -21.94
CA GLN A 152 65.88 16.34 -22.30
C GLN A 152 65.38 17.20 -21.13
N ALA A 153 66.20 18.15 -20.70
CA ALA A 153 65.85 19.17 -19.71
C ALA A 153 65.84 20.56 -20.38
N SER A 154 64.66 21.11 -20.64
CA SER A 154 64.48 22.38 -21.38
C SER A 154 64.03 23.55 -20.50
N GLY A 155 63.50 23.26 -19.31
CA GLY A 155 62.99 24.29 -18.40
C GLY A 155 64.09 24.91 -17.53
N PRO A 156 63.91 26.13 -17.02
CA PRO A 156 64.79 26.66 -15.98
C PRO A 156 64.82 25.74 -14.76
N ALA A 157 66.00 25.43 -14.22
CA ALA A 157 66.20 24.52 -13.10
C ALA A 157 65.51 23.14 -13.23
N SER A 158 65.19 22.71 -14.46
CA SER A 158 64.56 21.41 -14.71
C SER A 158 65.58 20.29 -14.66
N HIS A 159 65.18 19.11 -14.19
CA HIS A 159 66.03 17.93 -14.07
C HIS A 159 65.43 16.73 -14.80
N ALA A 160 66.19 16.09 -15.69
CA ALA A 160 65.77 14.91 -16.44
C ALA A 160 66.84 13.80 -16.36
N GLU A 161 66.56 12.69 -15.69
CA GLU A 161 67.49 11.56 -15.52
C GLU A 161 66.87 10.24 -16.03
N GLY A 162 67.69 9.25 -16.41
CA GLY A 162 67.21 7.93 -16.85
C GLY A 162 67.22 7.71 -18.37
N TYR A 163 66.17 7.09 -18.95
CA TYR A 163 66.10 6.78 -20.39
C TYR A 163 64.82 7.33 -21.05
N LYS A 164 64.96 8.18 -22.06
CA LYS A 164 63.85 8.88 -22.75
C LYS A 164 63.00 9.76 -21.83
N THR A 165 63.63 10.43 -20.88
CA THR A 165 62.92 11.33 -19.93
C THR A 165 62.92 12.77 -20.41
N VAL A 166 61.85 13.51 -20.14
CA VAL A 166 61.67 14.89 -20.62
C VAL A 166 61.18 15.78 -19.48
N ALA A 167 61.95 16.82 -19.13
CA ALA A 167 61.58 17.87 -18.20
C ALA A 167 61.50 19.23 -18.93
N SER A 168 60.31 19.81 -19.10
CA SER A 168 60.09 20.90 -20.06
C SER A 168 59.97 22.30 -19.47
N LEU A 169 59.47 22.44 -18.24
CA LEU A 169 59.16 23.73 -17.62
C LEU A 169 59.97 23.97 -16.33
N ASP A 170 59.79 25.16 -15.75
CA ASP A 170 60.49 25.61 -14.55
C ASP A 170 60.36 24.58 -13.42
N THR A 171 61.51 24.18 -12.86
CA THR A 171 61.67 23.18 -11.80
C THR A 171 60.99 21.82 -12.03
N ALA A 172 60.66 21.48 -13.28
CA ALA A 172 60.14 20.15 -13.62
C ALA A 172 61.20 19.07 -13.38
N HIS A 173 60.81 17.94 -12.80
CA HIS A 173 61.69 16.80 -12.52
C HIS A 173 61.14 15.53 -13.17
N ALA A 174 61.93 14.87 -14.02
CA ALA A 174 61.57 13.61 -14.66
C ALA A 174 62.67 12.56 -14.49
N GLU A 175 62.36 11.44 -13.86
CA GLU A 175 63.28 10.32 -13.65
C GLU A 175 62.68 8.98 -14.13
N GLY A 176 63.52 7.98 -14.43
CA GLY A 176 63.08 6.65 -14.85
C GLY A 176 63.13 6.36 -16.36
N ILE A 177 62.10 5.71 -16.92
CA ILE A 177 62.06 5.25 -18.32
C ILE A 177 60.83 5.80 -19.02
N SER A 178 61.03 6.58 -20.08
CA SER A 178 59.97 7.19 -20.89
C SER A 178 59.02 8.08 -20.07
N THR A 179 59.55 8.85 -19.13
CA THR A 179 58.79 9.75 -18.25
C THR A 179 58.77 11.18 -18.79
N THR A 180 57.71 11.94 -18.51
CA THR A 180 57.56 13.32 -18.99
C THR A 180 57.00 14.22 -17.89
N ALA A 181 57.80 15.19 -17.45
CA ALA A 181 57.41 16.29 -16.58
C ALA A 181 57.32 17.59 -17.40
N SER A 182 56.10 18.03 -17.69
CA SER A 182 55.83 19.18 -18.57
C SER A 182 55.04 20.30 -17.91
N GLY A 183 54.71 20.17 -16.63
CA GLY A 183 54.13 21.23 -15.81
C GLY A 183 55.20 22.01 -15.05
N ILE A 184 54.87 23.21 -14.58
CA ILE A 184 55.74 23.97 -13.66
C ILE A 184 55.81 23.21 -12.33
N ALA A 185 57.03 22.96 -11.82
CA ALA A 185 57.26 22.18 -10.60
C ALA A 185 56.60 20.79 -10.61
N SER A 186 56.35 20.20 -11.79
CA SER A 186 55.80 18.85 -11.91
C SER A 186 56.88 17.78 -11.68
N HIS A 187 56.51 16.66 -11.08
CA HIS A 187 57.40 15.53 -10.85
C HIS A 187 56.86 14.26 -11.53
N ALA A 188 57.68 13.59 -12.34
CA ALA A 188 57.32 12.32 -12.99
C ALA A 188 58.43 11.28 -12.78
N GLU A 189 58.12 10.17 -12.11
CA GLU A 189 59.05 9.07 -11.86
C GLU A 189 58.47 7.72 -12.31
N GLY A 190 59.32 6.73 -12.60
CA GLY A 190 58.89 5.36 -12.95
C GLY A 190 58.95 5.00 -14.45
N TYR A 191 57.93 4.32 -14.98
CA TYR A 191 57.88 3.78 -16.34
C TYR A 191 56.67 4.33 -17.12
N PHE A 192 56.89 5.06 -18.20
CA PHE A 192 55.80 5.66 -19.01
C PHE A 192 54.88 6.61 -18.22
N THR A 193 55.41 7.37 -17.28
CA THR A 193 54.63 8.33 -16.47
C THR A 193 54.61 9.73 -17.07
N THR A 194 53.53 10.48 -16.88
CA THR A 194 53.40 11.86 -17.38
C THR A 194 52.81 12.78 -16.32
N ALA A 195 53.57 13.79 -15.89
CA ALA A 195 53.11 14.88 -15.04
C ALA A 195 53.08 16.18 -15.87
N SER A 196 51.88 16.70 -16.15
CA SER A 196 51.69 17.88 -17.02
C SER A 196 50.96 19.03 -16.33
N GLY A 197 50.35 18.79 -15.17
CA GLY A 197 49.78 19.84 -14.35
C GLY A 197 50.85 20.64 -13.60
N THR A 198 50.58 21.90 -13.28
CA THR A 198 51.45 22.62 -12.35
C THR A 198 51.45 21.91 -11.00
N THR A 199 52.63 21.67 -10.43
CA THR A 199 52.85 20.95 -9.17
C THR A 199 52.18 19.56 -9.13
N SER A 200 51.98 18.94 -10.29
CA SER A 200 51.45 17.57 -10.37
C SER A 200 52.54 16.54 -10.12
N HIS A 201 52.18 15.40 -9.55
CA HIS A 201 53.10 14.28 -9.30
C HIS A 201 52.56 13.00 -9.96
N ALA A 202 53.39 12.30 -10.73
CA ALA A 202 53.05 11.01 -11.34
C ALA A 202 54.16 9.99 -11.06
N GLU A 203 53.84 8.90 -10.38
CA GLU A 203 54.78 7.81 -10.05
C GLU A 203 54.22 6.44 -10.47
N GLY A 204 55.07 5.42 -10.60
CA GLY A 204 54.66 4.06 -10.97
C GLY A 204 54.78 3.72 -12.46
N GLY A 205 53.74 3.13 -13.06
CA GLY A 205 53.76 2.60 -14.43
C GLY A 205 52.57 3.06 -15.28
N GLY A 206 52.79 3.81 -16.36
CA GLY A 206 51.71 4.28 -17.24
C GLY A 206 50.78 5.33 -16.62
N THR A 207 51.21 6.00 -15.55
CA THR A 207 50.39 6.96 -14.79
C THR A 207 50.41 8.35 -15.40
N ILE A 208 49.30 9.07 -15.31
CA ILE A 208 49.14 10.42 -15.87
C ILE A 208 48.52 11.36 -14.83
N ALA A 209 49.27 12.39 -14.44
CA ALA A 209 48.82 13.49 -13.60
C ALA A 209 48.79 14.80 -14.42
N SER A 210 47.59 15.30 -14.76
CA SER A 210 47.42 16.47 -15.64
C SER A 210 46.64 17.62 -15.03
N GLY A 211 46.00 17.40 -13.87
CA GLY A 211 45.36 18.46 -13.11
C GLY A 211 46.35 19.32 -12.33
N LEU A 212 45.97 20.55 -12.02
CA LEU A 212 46.74 21.40 -11.10
C LEU A 212 46.78 20.74 -9.72
N TYR A 213 47.96 20.55 -9.11
CA TYR A 213 48.14 19.82 -7.83
C TYR A 213 47.70 18.34 -7.86
N SER A 214 47.53 17.71 -9.03
CA SER A 214 47.06 16.32 -9.09
C SER A 214 48.17 15.30 -8.75
N HIS A 215 47.80 14.17 -8.15
CA HIS A 215 48.70 13.06 -7.86
C HIS A 215 48.19 11.76 -8.49
N ALA A 216 49.05 11.04 -9.22
CA ALA A 216 48.73 9.73 -9.78
C ALA A 216 49.85 8.72 -9.45
N GLU A 217 49.51 7.63 -8.77
CA GLU A 217 50.43 6.55 -8.40
C GLU A 217 49.87 5.17 -8.79
N GLY A 218 50.72 4.15 -8.86
CA GLY A 218 50.33 2.77 -9.22
C GLY A 218 50.53 2.43 -10.70
N GLN A 219 49.57 1.73 -11.32
CA GLN A 219 49.65 1.23 -12.70
C GLN A 219 48.45 1.70 -13.54
N ASP A 220 48.72 2.35 -14.67
CA ASP A 220 47.71 2.87 -15.61
C ASP A 220 46.67 3.81 -14.97
N THR A 221 47.06 4.56 -13.93
CA THR A 221 46.19 5.50 -13.22
C THR A 221 46.16 6.89 -13.86
N LEU A 222 45.04 7.60 -13.69
CA LEU A 222 44.80 8.90 -14.31
C LEU A 222 44.22 9.91 -13.30
N ALA A 223 44.94 10.98 -13.03
CA ALA A 223 44.49 12.11 -12.24
C ALA A 223 44.40 13.37 -13.14
N THR A 224 43.19 13.68 -13.64
CA THR A 224 42.95 14.84 -14.53
C THR A 224 42.28 16.02 -13.86
N GLY A 225 41.62 15.79 -12.72
CA GLY A 225 40.99 16.86 -11.96
C GLY A 225 42.00 17.73 -11.21
N ASN A 226 41.67 19.00 -10.98
CA ASN A 226 42.50 19.84 -10.12
C ASN A 226 42.47 19.29 -8.68
N ALA A 227 43.62 19.14 -8.04
CA ALA A 227 43.81 18.52 -6.72
C ALA A 227 43.26 17.08 -6.62
N SER A 228 43.13 16.37 -7.74
CA SER A 228 42.67 14.98 -7.74
C SER A 228 43.79 14.00 -7.36
N HIS A 229 43.44 12.89 -6.72
CA HIS A 229 44.36 11.81 -6.37
C HIS A 229 43.87 10.47 -6.93
N ALA A 230 44.72 9.75 -7.66
CA ALA A 230 44.40 8.42 -8.19
C ALA A 230 45.51 7.42 -7.85
N GLU A 231 45.16 6.33 -7.18
CA GLU A 231 46.06 5.24 -6.80
C GLU A 231 45.49 3.85 -7.20
N GLY A 232 46.36 2.84 -7.32
CA GLY A 232 45.95 1.46 -7.66
C GLY A 232 46.20 1.04 -9.11
N PHE A 233 45.24 0.33 -9.73
CA PHE A 233 45.36 -0.21 -11.09
C PHE A 233 44.21 0.27 -11.98
N GLY A 234 44.52 1.05 -13.01
CA GLY A 234 43.53 1.55 -13.97
C GLY A 234 42.52 2.54 -13.39
N SER A 235 42.78 3.08 -12.20
CA SER A 235 41.92 4.01 -11.46
C SER A 235 41.94 5.42 -12.08
N LYS A 236 40.82 6.16 -12.05
CA LYS A 236 40.70 7.49 -12.67
C LYS A 236 40.02 8.52 -11.79
N ALA A 237 40.74 9.56 -11.40
CA ALA A 237 40.23 10.72 -10.68
C ALA A 237 40.08 11.90 -11.66
N ASN A 238 38.85 12.16 -12.13
CA ASN A 238 38.56 13.18 -13.14
C ASN A 238 37.92 14.46 -12.56
N GLY A 239 37.30 14.38 -11.39
CA GLY A 239 36.67 15.51 -10.72
C GLY A 239 37.67 16.40 -9.97
N ILE A 240 37.31 17.66 -9.74
CA ILE A 240 38.11 18.56 -8.89
C ILE A 240 38.11 18.02 -7.47
N GLY A 241 39.28 17.81 -6.87
CA GLY A 241 39.44 17.27 -5.52
C GLY A 241 38.94 15.84 -5.35
N SER A 242 38.76 15.09 -6.44
CA SER A 242 38.29 13.69 -6.37
C SER A 242 39.41 12.74 -5.94
N HIS A 243 39.07 11.68 -5.22
CA HIS A 243 39.97 10.61 -4.78
C HIS A 243 39.54 9.26 -5.36
N THR A 244 40.48 8.43 -5.79
CA THR A 244 40.16 7.06 -6.16
C THR A 244 41.30 6.09 -5.92
N GLU A 245 40.95 4.89 -5.48
CA GLU A 245 41.86 3.80 -5.13
C GLU A 245 41.27 2.45 -5.56
N GLY A 246 42.11 1.43 -5.73
CA GLY A 246 41.67 0.07 -6.04
C GLY A 246 41.90 -0.38 -7.49
N PHE A 247 40.96 -1.12 -8.07
CA PHE A 247 41.10 -1.72 -9.41
C PHE A 247 39.97 -1.26 -10.33
N LEU A 248 40.31 -0.53 -11.40
CA LEU A 248 39.37 0.02 -12.38
C LEU A 248 38.30 0.95 -11.77
N THR A 249 38.62 1.66 -10.70
CA THR A 249 37.72 2.62 -10.03
C THR A 249 37.74 3.99 -10.71
N GLN A 250 36.63 4.73 -10.62
CA GLN A 250 36.49 6.03 -11.28
C GLN A 250 35.77 7.03 -10.38
N ALA A 251 36.40 8.18 -10.10
CA ALA A 251 35.82 9.31 -9.40
C ALA A 251 35.65 10.49 -10.38
N ASN A 252 34.46 10.64 -10.94
CA ASN A 252 34.15 11.60 -12.00
C ASN A 252 33.53 12.90 -11.49
N GLY A 253 32.86 12.87 -10.33
CA GLY A 253 32.28 14.06 -9.72
C GLY A 253 33.30 14.87 -8.94
N ASP A 254 33.09 16.18 -8.82
CA ASP A 254 33.91 17.02 -7.94
C ASP A 254 33.77 16.54 -6.49
N PHE A 255 34.90 16.49 -5.77
CA PHE A 255 34.99 15.98 -4.40
C PHE A 255 34.46 14.55 -4.20
N SER A 256 34.35 13.77 -5.28
CA SER A 256 33.91 12.38 -5.20
C SER A 256 35.02 11.44 -4.76
N HIS A 257 34.66 10.32 -4.16
CA HIS A 257 35.59 9.30 -3.70
C HIS A 257 35.12 7.92 -4.16
N ALA A 258 36.00 7.15 -4.81
CA ALA A 258 35.70 5.81 -5.30
C ALA A 258 36.79 4.79 -4.95
N GLU A 259 36.41 3.75 -4.20
CA GLU A 259 37.27 2.64 -3.79
C GLU A 259 36.72 1.26 -4.17
N GLY A 260 37.58 0.24 -4.17
CA GLY A 260 37.20 -1.16 -4.45
C GLY A 260 37.52 -1.65 -5.86
N PHE A 261 36.57 -2.32 -6.52
CA PHE A 261 36.76 -2.96 -7.84
C PHE A 261 35.66 -2.52 -8.80
N GLY A 262 36.02 -1.81 -9.87
CA GLY A 262 35.09 -1.39 -10.92
C GLY A 262 34.02 -0.40 -10.47
N SER A 263 34.24 0.29 -9.34
CA SER A 263 33.30 1.25 -8.75
C SER A 263 33.34 2.59 -9.48
N LEU A 264 32.22 3.31 -9.52
CA LEU A 264 32.08 4.61 -10.19
C LEU A 264 31.36 5.64 -9.32
N ALA A 265 32.09 6.67 -8.86
CA ALA A 265 31.51 7.85 -8.22
C ALA A 265 31.27 8.97 -9.23
N GLY A 266 30.06 9.10 -9.74
CA GLY A 266 29.69 10.05 -10.79
C GLY A 266 29.15 11.40 -10.31
N GLY A 267 28.68 11.49 -9.05
CA GLY A 267 28.01 12.67 -8.51
C GLY A 267 28.95 13.64 -7.79
N LEU A 268 28.54 14.90 -7.66
CA LEU A 268 29.21 15.86 -6.78
C LEU A 268 29.21 15.33 -5.34
N ASN A 269 30.38 15.26 -4.70
CA ASN A 269 30.53 14.81 -3.31
C ASN A 269 29.95 13.40 -3.04
N SER A 270 29.93 12.53 -4.06
CA SER A 270 29.46 11.15 -3.91
C SER A 270 30.58 10.21 -3.44
N HIS A 271 30.22 9.16 -2.70
CA HIS A 271 31.14 8.13 -2.21
C HIS A 271 30.70 6.74 -2.71
N VAL A 272 31.65 5.92 -3.15
CA VAL A 272 31.39 4.52 -3.49
C VAL A 272 32.50 3.60 -3.04
N GLU A 273 32.11 2.42 -2.58
CA GLU A 273 33.01 1.35 -2.14
C GLU A 273 32.44 -0.02 -2.54
N GLY A 274 33.31 -1.03 -2.64
CA GLY A 274 32.91 -2.41 -2.92
C GLY A 274 33.18 -2.89 -4.35
N PHE A 275 32.27 -3.69 -4.93
CA PHE A 275 32.46 -4.35 -6.23
C PHE A 275 31.37 -3.94 -7.23
N GLY A 276 31.74 -3.19 -8.26
CA GLY A 276 30.84 -2.75 -9.32
C GLY A 276 29.73 -1.81 -8.83
N THR A 277 29.99 -1.02 -7.80
CA THR A 277 29.05 -0.06 -7.21
C THR A 277 29.07 1.26 -7.99
N VAL A 278 27.92 1.93 -8.09
CA VAL A 278 27.78 3.15 -8.90
C VAL A 278 26.98 4.22 -8.17
N THR A 279 27.46 5.45 -8.16
CA THR A 279 26.67 6.62 -7.81
C THR A 279 26.60 7.61 -8.96
N ALA A 280 25.47 8.30 -9.09
CA ALA A 280 25.30 9.42 -10.02
C ALA A 280 24.71 10.68 -9.37
N GLY A 281 24.01 10.53 -8.24
CA GLY A 281 23.41 11.64 -7.52
C GLY A 281 24.45 12.42 -6.69
N ALA A 282 24.19 13.72 -6.49
CA ALA A 282 25.01 14.52 -5.58
C ALA A 282 24.83 14.04 -4.13
N ASN A 283 25.92 13.94 -3.37
CA ASN A 283 25.97 13.37 -2.02
C ASN A 283 25.42 11.93 -1.92
N ALA A 284 25.38 11.18 -3.02
CA ALA A 284 24.94 9.80 -2.99
C ALA A 284 26.06 8.89 -2.45
N HIS A 285 25.65 7.79 -1.80
CA HIS A 285 26.55 6.80 -1.24
C HIS A 285 26.10 5.39 -1.67
N ALA A 286 27.02 4.58 -2.17
CA ALA A 286 26.76 3.19 -2.53
C ALA A 286 27.87 2.24 -2.07
N GLU A 287 27.51 1.24 -1.27
CA GLU A 287 28.43 0.22 -0.78
C GLU A 287 27.95 -1.21 -1.08
N GLY A 288 28.86 -2.18 -1.04
CA GLY A 288 28.54 -3.60 -1.26
C GLY A 288 28.88 -4.11 -2.67
N ASN A 289 27.94 -4.79 -3.33
CA ASN A 289 28.20 -5.51 -4.59
C ASN A 289 27.09 -5.25 -5.62
N PHE A 290 27.44 -4.66 -6.76
CA PHE A 290 26.52 -4.22 -7.81
C PHE A 290 25.42 -3.24 -7.34
N THR A 291 25.70 -2.42 -6.33
CA THR A 291 24.73 -1.43 -5.81
C THR A 291 24.74 -0.14 -6.61
N VAL A 292 23.59 0.55 -6.69
CA VAL A 292 23.42 1.78 -7.47
C VAL A 292 22.69 2.83 -6.65
N ALA A 293 23.30 4.00 -6.46
CA ALA A 293 22.68 5.16 -5.80
C ALA A 293 22.67 6.38 -6.73
N ASN A 294 21.55 6.57 -7.43
CA ASN A 294 21.39 7.62 -8.46
C ASN A 294 20.66 8.86 -7.95
N GLY A 295 19.92 8.76 -6.85
CA GLY A 295 19.21 9.89 -6.27
C GLY A 295 20.13 10.89 -5.58
N ILE A 296 19.74 12.16 -5.52
CA ILE A 296 20.44 13.14 -4.68
C ILE A 296 20.27 12.71 -3.21
N ASN A 297 21.36 12.67 -2.45
CA ASN A 297 21.44 12.15 -1.07
C ASN A 297 20.90 10.72 -0.92
N SER A 298 20.93 9.89 -1.96
CA SER A 298 20.48 8.49 -1.85
C SER A 298 21.55 7.59 -1.24
N HIS A 299 21.13 6.53 -0.54
CA HIS A 299 22.00 5.51 0.04
C HIS A 299 21.61 4.11 -0.46
N ALA A 300 22.56 3.34 -0.98
CA ALA A 300 22.32 1.95 -1.38
C ALA A 300 23.40 1.02 -0.82
N GLU A 301 23.01 -0.02 -0.10
CA GLU A 301 23.93 -1.00 0.49
C GLU A 301 23.47 -2.45 0.26
N GLY A 302 24.41 -3.40 0.28
CA GLY A 302 24.13 -4.84 0.12
C GLY A 302 24.47 -5.42 -1.25
N PHE A 303 23.57 -6.22 -1.85
CA PHE A 303 23.80 -6.92 -3.12
C PHE A 303 22.73 -6.54 -4.16
N ALA A 304 23.15 -5.96 -5.28
CA ALA A 304 22.29 -5.57 -6.39
C ALA A 304 21.12 -4.64 -5.99
N THR A 305 21.30 -3.81 -4.96
CA THR A 305 20.32 -2.83 -4.48
C THR A 305 20.39 -1.54 -5.27
N GLN A 306 19.26 -0.83 -5.39
CA GLN A 306 19.13 0.38 -6.19
C GLN A 306 18.36 1.47 -5.44
N ALA A 307 19.01 2.57 -5.09
CA ALA A 307 18.39 3.79 -4.55
C ALA A 307 18.35 4.87 -5.63
N LEU A 308 17.20 5.04 -6.29
CA LEU A 308 17.02 5.89 -7.47
C LEU A 308 16.33 7.22 -7.16
N GLY A 309 15.50 7.26 -6.11
CA GLY A 309 14.77 8.47 -5.70
C GLY A 309 15.63 9.44 -4.88
N VAL A 310 15.25 10.73 -4.85
CA VAL A 310 15.91 11.73 -3.98
C VAL A 310 15.70 11.34 -2.52
N ASN A 311 16.78 11.30 -1.72
CA ASN A 311 16.80 10.74 -0.37
C ASN A 311 16.29 9.28 -0.28
N GLY A 312 16.36 8.52 -1.38
CA GLY A 312 16.00 7.11 -1.39
C GLY A 312 17.02 6.27 -0.62
N HIS A 313 16.55 5.25 0.10
CA HIS A 313 17.40 4.33 0.85
C HIS A 313 17.03 2.88 0.49
N ALA A 314 18.00 2.11 -0.01
CA ALA A 314 17.82 0.68 -0.31
C ALA A 314 18.90 -0.18 0.36
N GLU A 315 18.50 -1.13 1.22
CA GLU A 315 19.39 -2.02 1.96
C GLU A 315 18.98 -3.50 1.75
N GLY A 316 19.96 -4.40 1.61
CA GLY A 316 19.73 -5.85 1.56
C GLY A 316 20.09 -6.47 0.20
N ASN A 317 19.15 -7.18 -0.44
CA ASN A 317 19.45 -8.00 -1.63
C ASN A 317 18.37 -7.82 -2.72
N PHE A 318 18.75 -7.27 -3.88
CA PHE A 318 17.83 -6.89 -4.98
C PHE A 318 16.73 -5.88 -4.61
N CYS A 319 16.97 -5.04 -3.59
CA CYS A 319 16.00 -4.02 -3.16
C CYS A 319 16.00 -2.80 -4.10
N VAL A 320 14.85 -2.17 -4.30
CA VAL A 320 14.70 -0.98 -5.15
C VAL A 320 13.92 0.12 -4.43
N ALA A 321 14.55 1.27 -4.19
CA ALA A 321 13.94 2.47 -3.63
C ALA A 321 13.93 3.58 -4.69
N SER A 322 12.81 3.72 -5.43
CA SER A 322 12.70 4.64 -6.58
C SER A 322 11.89 5.90 -6.30
N GLY A 323 11.05 5.88 -5.28
CA GLY A 323 10.29 7.06 -4.86
C GLY A 323 11.15 8.09 -4.12
N ASN A 324 10.76 9.36 -4.14
CA ASN A 324 11.43 10.36 -3.31
C ASN A 324 11.19 10.06 -1.82
N ASN A 325 12.25 10.05 -1.01
CA ASN A 325 12.25 9.61 0.39
C ASN A 325 11.74 8.17 0.59
N SER A 326 11.80 7.31 -0.43
CA SER A 326 11.38 5.91 -0.28
C SER A 326 12.44 5.08 0.45
N HIS A 327 12.02 4.10 1.23
CA HIS A 327 12.89 3.17 1.96
C HIS A 327 12.54 1.72 1.61
N ALA A 328 13.53 0.93 1.18
CA ALA A 328 13.36 -0.49 0.86
C ALA A 328 14.45 -1.34 1.54
N GLU A 329 14.03 -2.22 2.45
CA GLU A 329 14.91 -3.13 3.19
C GLU A 329 14.53 -4.60 2.92
N GLY A 330 15.50 -5.52 2.96
CA GLY A 330 15.25 -6.97 2.96
C GLY A 330 15.70 -7.70 1.68
N ASN A 331 14.82 -8.51 1.10
CA ASN A 331 15.13 -9.33 -0.09
C ASN A 331 14.09 -9.15 -1.20
N MET A 332 14.50 -8.66 -2.37
CA MET A 332 13.62 -8.39 -3.52
C MET A 332 12.47 -7.42 -3.17
N THR A 333 12.69 -6.47 -2.27
CA THR A 333 11.66 -5.47 -1.90
C THR A 333 11.71 -4.25 -2.82
N SER A 334 10.58 -3.55 -2.97
CA SER A 334 10.49 -2.41 -3.89
C SER A 334 9.56 -1.30 -3.40
N ALA A 335 10.14 -0.15 -3.11
CA ALA A 335 9.46 1.07 -2.67
C ALA A 335 9.45 2.11 -3.82
N PHE A 336 8.34 2.18 -4.55
CA PHE A 336 8.20 3.01 -5.76
C PHE A 336 7.48 4.36 -5.51
N GLY A 337 6.64 4.45 -4.48
CA GLY A 337 5.89 5.67 -4.16
C GLY A 337 6.73 6.70 -3.38
N ALA A 338 6.34 7.98 -3.44
CA ALA A 338 7.00 8.98 -2.60
C ALA A 338 6.72 8.71 -1.11
N ASN A 339 7.75 8.76 -0.26
CA ASN A 339 7.72 8.39 1.16
C ASN A 339 7.22 6.96 1.42
N SER A 340 7.28 6.05 0.44
CA SER A 340 6.86 4.66 0.65
C SER A 340 7.91 3.87 1.42
N HIS A 341 7.47 2.87 2.19
CA HIS A 341 8.32 1.97 2.98
C HIS A 341 8.04 0.51 2.60
N THR A 342 9.09 -0.28 2.39
CA THR A 342 8.96 -1.74 2.22
C THR A 342 10.00 -2.50 3.02
N GLU A 343 9.57 -3.53 3.73
CA GLU A 343 10.44 -4.44 4.49
C GLU A 343 9.99 -5.91 4.30
N GLY A 344 10.95 -6.83 4.34
CA GLY A 344 10.69 -8.28 4.29
C GLY A 344 11.21 -8.96 3.03
N SER A 345 10.38 -9.76 2.35
CA SER A 345 10.77 -10.51 1.16
C SER A 345 9.76 -10.40 0.04
N SER A 346 10.16 -9.96 -1.15
CA SER A 346 9.25 -9.73 -2.28
C SER A 346 8.10 -8.76 -1.98
N ALA A 347 8.30 -7.85 -1.02
CA ALA A 347 7.33 -6.81 -0.64
C ALA A 347 7.37 -5.62 -1.61
N THR A 348 6.23 -5.06 -1.97
CA THR A 348 6.12 -3.93 -2.91
C THR A 348 5.20 -2.83 -2.39
N ALA A 349 5.66 -1.59 -2.38
CA ALA A 349 4.84 -0.40 -2.12
C ALA A 349 4.83 0.52 -3.35
N LEU A 350 3.66 0.67 -3.99
CA LEU A 350 3.50 1.51 -5.19
C LEU A 350 2.95 2.91 -4.89
N GLY A 351 2.05 3.02 -3.91
CA GLY A 351 1.39 4.27 -3.59
C GLY A 351 2.27 5.25 -2.79
N ASN A 352 1.93 6.54 -2.84
CA ASN A 352 2.59 7.54 -2.01
C ASN A 352 2.25 7.31 -0.53
N ASN A 353 3.25 7.37 0.35
CA ASN A 353 3.16 7.01 1.77
C ASN A 353 2.65 5.57 2.01
N ALA A 354 2.76 4.67 1.03
CA ALA A 354 2.39 3.28 1.19
C ALA A 354 3.42 2.53 2.04
N HIS A 355 2.96 1.57 2.84
CA HIS A 355 3.79 0.74 3.72
C HIS A 355 3.48 -0.74 3.48
N ALA A 356 4.49 -1.53 3.07
CA ALA A 356 4.34 -2.98 2.89
C ALA A 356 5.38 -3.74 3.72
N GLU A 357 4.95 -4.62 4.62
CA GLU A 357 5.82 -5.39 5.50
C GLU A 357 5.49 -6.89 5.46
N GLY A 358 6.49 -7.73 5.19
CA GLY A 358 6.37 -9.18 5.23
C GLY A 358 6.76 -9.89 3.93
N SER A 359 6.29 -11.12 3.76
CA SER A 359 6.59 -11.94 2.58
C SER A 359 5.52 -11.79 1.50
N SER A 360 5.91 -11.38 0.29
CA SER A 360 5.04 -11.20 -0.88
C SER A 360 3.89 -10.21 -0.62
N THR A 361 4.14 -9.14 0.14
CA THR A 361 3.15 -8.11 0.48
C THR A 361 3.06 -7.01 -0.56
N GLY A 362 1.88 -6.40 -0.71
CA GLY A 362 1.63 -5.36 -1.70
C GLY A 362 0.80 -4.20 -1.17
N ALA A 363 1.41 -3.02 -1.02
CA ALA A 363 0.72 -1.77 -0.68
C ALA A 363 0.62 -0.88 -1.93
N HIS A 364 -0.46 -1.04 -2.70
CA HIS A 364 -0.58 -0.41 -4.02
C HIS A 364 -1.26 0.97 -4.00
N GLY A 365 -2.09 1.26 -2.99
CA GLY A 365 -2.84 2.51 -2.89
C GLY A 365 -2.07 3.63 -2.20
N ASP A 366 -2.44 4.89 -2.45
CA ASP A 366 -1.89 6.01 -1.68
C ASP A 366 -2.31 5.89 -0.20
N ASN A 367 -1.34 6.03 0.71
CA ASN A 367 -1.47 5.81 2.16
C ASN A 367 -1.97 4.41 2.53
N SER A 368 -1.78 3.40 1.68
CA SER A 368 -2.17 2.02 2.00
C SER A 368 -1.15 1.36 2.93
N HIS A 369 -1.61 0.46 3.80
CA HIS A 369 -0.79 -0.33 4.71
C HIS A 369 -1.08 -1.83 4.53
N ALA A 370 -0.04 -2.63 4.27
CA ALA A 370 -0.15 -4.08 4.12
C ALA A 370 0.89 -4.80 4.98
N GLU A 371 0.45 -5.59 5.96
CA GLU A 371 1.30 -6.35 6.87
C GLU A 371 0.90 -7.83 6.90
N GLY A 372 1.89 -8.73 6.83
CA GLY A 372 1.68 -10.18 6.92
C GLY A 372 1.77 -10.89 5.57
N ALA A 373 2.11 -12.18 5.58
CA ALA A 373 2.47 -12.88 4.34
C ALA A 373 1.34 -12.89 3.30
N SER A 374 1.64 -12.42 2.09
CA SER A 374 0.70 -12.25 0.97
C SER A 374 -0.43 -11.22 1.21
N ALA A 375 -0.31 -10.33 2.19
CA ALA A 375 -1.27 -9.25 2.40
C ALA A 375 -1.20 -8.21 1.26
N ILE A 376 -2.37 -7.75 0.81
CA ILE A 376 -2.49 -6.77 -0.28
C ILE A 376 -3.46 -5.65 0.12
N ALA A 377 -2.97 -4.42 0.14
CA ALA A 377 -3.79 -3.21 0.30
C ALA A 377 -3.77 -2.40 -1.01
N SER A 378 -4.82 -2.53 -1.82
CA SER A 378 -4.89 -1.91 -3.16
C SER A 378 -5.64 -0.58 -3.19
N GLY A 379 -6.57 -0.35 -2.26
CA GLY A 379 -7.34 0.88 -2.19
C GLY A 379 -6.56 2.05 -1.57
N MET A 380 -6.97 3.28 -1.88
CA MET A 380 -6.45 4.47 -1.18
C MET A 380 -6.85 4.42 0.30
N ASN A 381 -5.90 4.64 1.22
CA ASN A 381 -6.07 4.49 2.67
C ASN A 381 -6.54 3.07 3.10
N ALA A 382 -6.32 2.04 2.27
CA ALA A 382 -6.68 0.67 2.62
C ALA A 382 -5.69 0.08 3.63
N HIS A 383 -6.18 -0.81 4.50
CA HIS A 383 -5.38 -1.51 5.50
C HIS A 383 -5.62 -3.02 5.41
N ALA A 384 -4.59 -3.80 5.09
CA ALA A 384 -4.62 -5.26 5.10
C ALA A 384 -3.62 -5.81 6.12
N GLU A 385 -4.07 -6.60 7.08
CA GLU A 385 -3.24 -7.24 8.11
C GLU A 385 -3.52 -8.75 8.17
N GLY A 386 -2.47 -9.58 8.14
CA GLY A 386 -2.57 -11.03 8.26
C GLY A 386 -2.27 -11.84 6.99
N PHE A 387 -2.42 -13.16 7.06
CA PHE A 387 -2.04 -14.05 5.95
C PHE A 387 -3.06 -13.97 4.81
N GLY A 388 -2.62 -13.48 3.65
CA GLY A 388 -3.45 -13.41 2.44
C GLY A 388 -4.68 -12.50 2.58
N SER A 389 -4.64 -11.52 3.48
CA SER A 389 -5.71 -10.52 3.58
C SER A 389 -5.63 -9.51 2.42
N GLU A 390 -6.79 -9.10 1.90
CA GLU A 390 -6.90 -8.20 0.76
C GLU A 390 -7.85 -7.04 1.05
N ALA A 391 -7.34 -5.81 1.09
CA ALA A 391 -8.12 -4.58 1.23
C ALA A 391 -8.12 -3.81 -0.10
N ASN A 392 -9.16 -4.01 -0.91
CA ASN A 392 -9.23 -3.51 -2.29
C ASN A 392 -10.03 -2.20 -2.45
N GLY A 393 -11.01 -1.94 -1.59
CA GLY A 393 -11.82 -0.72 -1.60
C GLY A 393 -11.12 0.51 -1.00
N VAL A 394 -11.59 1.71 -1.31
CA VAL A 394 -11.09 2.95 -0.68
C VAL A 394 -11.42 2.92 0.81
N SER A 395 -10.44 3.18 1.66
CA SER A 395 -10.57 3.14 3.12
C SER A 395 -11.11 1.80 3.64
N SER A 396 -10.87 0.70 2.92
CA SER A 396 -11.26 -0.64 3.37
C SER A 396 -10.25 -1.22 4.36
N HIS A 397 -10.72 -2.15 5.19
CA HIS A 397 -9.92 -2.80 6.22
C HIS A 397 -10.14 -4.32 6.18
N ALA A 398 -9.07 -5.09 6.03
CA ALA A 398 -9.10 -6.55 6.02
C ALA A 398 -8.07 -7.10 7.02
N GLU A 399 -8.53 -7.74 8.09
CA GLU A 399 -7.70 -8.34 9.13
C GLU A 399 -7.90 -9.87 9.17
N GLY A 400 -6.85 -10.65 9.38
CA GLY A 400 -6.94 -12.09 9.64
C GLY A 400 -6.43 -13.00 8.50
N ASN A 401 -7.07 -14.16 8.32
CA ASN A 401 -6.60 -15.21 7.41
C ASN A 401 -7.47 -15.31 6.16
N ILE A 402 -6.94 -14.90 5.00
CA ILE A 402 -7.64 -14.96 3.71
C ILE A 402 -8.94 -14.16 3.77
N THR A 403 -8.89 -12.94 4.34
CA THR A 403 -10.02 -12.01 4.40
C THR A 403 -9.99 -11.04 3.25
N VAL A 404 -11.16 -10.63 2.72
CA VAL A 404 -11.23 -9.75 1.54
C VAL A 404 -12.25 -8.63 1.75
N ALA A 405 -11.77 -7.38 1.78
CA ALA A 405 -12.56 -6.17 1.90
C ALA A 405 -12.56 -5.38 0.57
N ASN A 406 -13.53 -5.68 -0.31
CA ASN A 406 -13.63 -5.13 -1.66
C ASN A 406 -14.43 -3.81 -1.74
N GLY A 407 -15.34 -3.57 -0.81
CA GLY A 407 -16.18 -2.37 -0.81
C GLY A 407 -15.46 -1.14 -0.27
N ASP A 408 -15.84 0.05 -0.73
CA ASP A 408 -15.37 1.28 -0.10
C ASP A 408 -15.86 1.36 1.34
N ASN A 409 -14.97 1.70 2.28
CA ASN A 409 -15.22 1.69 3.73
C ASN A 409 -15.69 0.32 4.28
N SER A 410 -15.44 -0.78 3.57
CA SER A 410 -15.80 -2.12 4.07
C SER A 410 -14.80 -2.61 5.11
N HIS A 411 -15.27 -3.40 6.07
CA HIS A 411 -14.45 -4.03 7.10
C HIS A 411 -14.60 -5.56 7.03
N THR A 412 -13.50 -6.28 7.17
CA THR A 412 -13.51 -7.74 7.20
C THR A 412 -12.51 -8.27 8.22
N GLU A 413 -12.95 -9.14 9.11
CA GLU A 413 -12.09 -9.79 10.10
C GLU A 413 -12.39 -11.30 10.23
N GLY A 414 -11.38 -12.08 10.65
CA GLY A 414 -11.51 -13.53 10.88
C GLY A 414 -10.85 -14.40 9.81
N SER A 415 -11.57 -15.36 9.22
CA SER A 415 -11.01 -16.34 8.28
C SER A 415 -11.91 -16.67 7.08
N ASN A 416 -11.39 -16.54 5.86
CA ASN A 416 -12.13 -16.76 4.61
C ASN A 416 -13.40 -15.89 4.49
N SER A 417 -13.40 -14.72 5.12
CA SER A 417 -14.54 -13.81 5.15
C SER A 417 -14.40 -12.75 4.06
N VAL A 418 -15.53 -12.24 3.55
CA VAL A 418 -15.55 -11.29 2.42
C VAL A 418 -16.60 -10.20 2.64
N ALA A 419 -16.19 -8.94 2.54
CA ALA A 419 -17.09 -7.78 2.46
C ALA A 419 -17.01 -7.14 1.06
N ASN A 420 -18.05 -7.33 0.24
CA ASN A 420 -18.12 -6.80 -1.13
C ASN A 420 -18.89 -5.48 -1.25
N GLY A 421 -19.83 -5.22 -0.34
CA GLY A 421 -20.64 -4.00 -0.39
C GLY A 421 -19.91 -2.78 0.17
N THR A 422 -20.26 -1.58 -0.32
CA THR A 422 -19.83 -0.32 0.31
C THR A 422 -20.31 -0.30 1.76
N SER A 423 -19.41 0.04 2.69
CA SER A 423 -19.67 0.04 4.13
C SER A 423 -20.17 -1.30 4.68
N ALA A 424 -19.89 -2.41 4.00
CA ALA A 424 -20.23 -3.74 4.48
C ALA A 424 -19.24 -4.22 5.55
N HIS A 425 -19.72 -5.05 6.48
CA HIS A 425 -18.95 -5.63 7.56
C HIS A 425 -19.10 -7.15 7.56
N ALA A 426 -17.98 -7.89 7.48
CA ALA A 426 -17.96 -9.35 7.56
C ALA A 426 -16.98 -9.83 8.65
N GLU A 427 -17.49 -10.48 9.69
CA GLU A 427 -16.71 -10.96 10.85
C GLU A 427 -16.92 -12.48 11.03
N GLY A 428 -15.86 -13.22 11.35
CA GLY A 428 -15.93 -14.65 11.70
C GLY A 428 -15.31 -15.59 10.67
N GLN A 429 -15.92 -16.75 10.42
CA GLN A 429 -15.38 -17.75 9.50
C GLN A 429 -16.32 -17.97 8.30
N SER A 430 -15.79 -17.77 7.09
CA SER A 430 -16.53 -17.97 5.83
C SER A 430 -17.79 -17.10 5.72
N THR A 431 -17.76 -15.87 6.25
CA THR A 431 -18.87 -14.93 6.17
C THR A 431 -18.82 -14.08 4.91
N ASN A 432 -19.98 -13.65 4.40
CA ASN A 432 -20.06 -12.85 3.18
C ASN A 432 -21.08 -11.71 3.30
N ALA A 433 -20.60 -10.47 3.28
CA ALA A 433 -21.42 -9.26 3.31
C ALA A 433 -21.40 -8.58 1.93
N THR A 434 -22.41 -8.82 1.08
CA THR A 434 -22.42 -8.32 -0.31
C THR A 434 -23.29 -7.09 -0.55
N GLY A 435 -24.28 -6.83 0.32
CA GLY A 435 -25.13 -5.64 0.23
C GLY A 435 -24.43 -4.37 0.73
N THR A 436 -24.89 -3.20 0.28
CA THR A 436 -24.44 -1.91 0.85
C THR A 436 -24.89 -1.81 2.31
N ASN A 437 -24.00 -1.39 3.22
CA ASN A 437 -24.24 -1.38 4.68
C ASN A 437 -24.69 -2.73 5.26
N SER A 438 -24.31 -3.86 4.65
CA SER A 438 -24.68 -5.17 5.20
C SER A 438 -23.70 -5.63 6.29
N HIS A 439 -24.19 -6.44 7.24
CA HIS A 439 -23.40 -6.98 8.35
C HIS A 439 -23.56 -8.50 8.39
N ALA A 440 -22.48 -9.26 8.25
CA ALA A 440 -22.45 -10.72 8.34
C ALA A 440 -21.47 -11.18 9.43
N GLU A 441 -21.97 -11.90 10.44
CA GLU A 441 -21.17 -12.31 11.61
C GLU A 441 -21.37 -13.80 11.92
N GLY A 442 -20.29 -14.53 12.22
CA GLY A 442 -20.34 -15.92 12.69
C GLY A 442 -19.71 -16.96 11.74
N PHE A 443 -20.36 -18.11 11.53
CA PHE A 443 -19.85 -19.21 10.69
C PHE A 443 -20.72 -19.44 9.46
N GLY A 444 -20.19 -19.14 8.26
CA GLY A 444 -20.89 -19.38 7.00
C GLY A 444 -22.12 -18.50 6.77
N THR A 445 -22.15 -17.30 7.36
CA THR A 445 -23.28 -16.36 7.27
C THR A 445 -23.21 -15.48 6.03
N GLN A 446 -24.36 -15.08 5.48
CA GLN A 446 -24.45 -14.27 4.27
C GLN A 446 -25.47 -13.12 4.41
N ALA A 447 -24.98 -11.88 4.32
CA ALA A 447 -25.80 -10.66 4.33
C ALA A 447 -25.78 -10.04 2.91
N ASN A 448 -26.73 -10.47 2.08
CA ASN A 448 -26.74 -10.15 0.65
C ASN A 448 -27.59 -8.93 0.27
N GLY A 449 -28.58 -8.58 1.09
CA GLY A 449 -29.42 -7.40 0.84
C GLY A 449 -28.78 -6.10 1.33
N ASN A 450 -29.21 -4.97 0.78
CA ASN A 450 -28.80 -3.66 1.29
C ASN A 450 -29.35 -3.44 2.70
N ASN A 451 -28.52 -2.94 3.62
CA ASN A 451 -28.82 -2.81 5.06
C ASN A 451 -29.29 -4.13 5.70
N SER A 452 -28.86 -5.27 5.15
CA SER A 452 -29.18 -6.59 5.71
C SER A 452 -28.24 -6.96 6.85
N HIS A 453 -28.71 -7.80 7.78
CA HIS A 453 -27.94 -8.28 8.91
C HIS A 453 -28.09 -9.80 9.05
N ALA A 454 -26.98 -10.55 9.03
CA ALA A 454 -26.95 -12.00 9.20
C ALA A 454 -25.98 -12.41 10.30
N GLU A 455 -26.47 -13.04 11.38
CA GLU A 455 -25.66 -13.46 12.53
C GLU A 455 -25.87 -14.95 12.83
N GLY A 456 -24.82 -15.65 13.26
CA GLY A 456 -24.89 -17.03 13.76
C GLY A 456 -24.20 -18.08 12.88
N SER A 457 -24.88 -19.18 12.55
CA SER A 457 -24.29 -20.31 11.80
C SER A 457 -25.14 -20.67 10.57
N GLY A 458 -24.60 -20.46 9.38
CA GLY A 458 -25.28 -20.75 8.12
C GLY A 458 -26.54 -19.90 7.89
N THR A 459 -26.57 -18.67 8.37
CA THR A 459 -27.71 -17.75 8.23
C THR A 459 -27.64 -16.93 6.94
N PHE A 460 -28.80 -16.57 6.38
CA PHE A 460 -28.90 -15.87 5.09
C PHE A 460 -29.91 -14.71 5.16
N ALA A 461 -29.43 -13.47 5.10
CA ALA A 461 -30.26 -12.26 4.96
C ALA A 461 -30.18 -11.76 3.51
N ASN A 462 -31.06 -12.27 2.64
CA ASN A 462 -31.02 -12.00 1.20
C ASN A 462 -31.83 -10.78 0.75
N GLY A 463 -32.79 -10.33 1.55
CA GLY A 463 -33.63 -9.18 1.21
C GLY A 463 -33.06 -7.85 1.70
N ASP A 464 -33.45 -6.75 1.05
CA ASP A 464 -33.13 -5.41 1.54
C ASP A 464 -33.78 -5.17 2.91
N ASN A 465 -33.01 -4.61 3.86
CA ASN A 465 -33.41 -4.43 5.26
C ASN A 465 -33.84 -5.74 5.95
N SER A 466 -33.36 -6.90 5.47
CA SER A 466 -33.65 -8.18 6.10
C SER A 466 -32.73 -8.49 7.28
N HIS A 467 -33.22 -9.26 8.23
CA HIS A 467 -32.49 -9.67 9.42
C HIS A 467 -32.61 -11.18 9.62
N ALA A 468 -31.48 -11.90 9.71
CA ALA A 468 -31.43 -13.34 9.94
C ALA A 468 -30.46 -13.69 11.07
N GLU A 469 -30.96 -14.25 12.18
CA GLU A 469 -30.14 -14.66 13.33
C GLU A 469 -30.37 -16.13 13.68
N GLY A 470 -29.34 -16.84 14.16
CA GLY A 470 -29.44 -18.19 14.71
C GLY A 470 -28.70 -19.26 13.90
N ILE A 471 -29.36 -20.39 13.62
CA ILE A 471 -28.76 -21.54 12.91
C ILE A 471 -29.61 -21.86 11.69
N SER A 472 -29.03 -21.77 10.49
CA SER A 472 -29.73 -22.05 9.23
C SER A 472 -31.00 -21.21 9.02
N SER A 473 -31.06 -20.00 9.59
CA SER A 473 -32.18 -19.08 9.40
C SER A 473 -32.04 -18.31 8.09
N VAL A 474 -33.17 -18.01 7.44
CA VAL A 474 -33.22 -17.41 6.11
C VAL A 474 -34.26 -16.32 6.05
N ALA A 475 -33.84 -15.07 5.85
CA ALA A 475 -34.69 -13.91 5.58
C ALA A 475 -34.53 -13.49 4.10
N SER A 476 -35.44 -13.92 3.22
CA SER A 476 -35.26 -13.81 1.75
C SER A 476 -35.93 -12.61 1.08
N ALA A 477 -36.83 -11.91 1.78
CA ALA A 477 -37.62 -10.82 1.21
C ALA A 477 -37.29 -9.46 1.87
N ALA A 478 -37.72 -8.36 1.25
CA ALA A 478 -37.52 -7.03 1.82
C ALA A 478 -38.22 -6.90 3.19
N ASN A 479 -37.51 -6.29 4.15
CA ASN A 479 -37.96 -6.11 5.55
C ASN A 479 -38.35 -7.44 6.25
N SER A 480 -37.82 -8.58 5.81
CA SER A 480 -38.10 -9.87 6.45
C SER A 480 -37.18 -10.13 7.65
N HIS A 481 -37.70 -10.80 8.66
CA HIS A 481 -36.98 -11.10 9.90
C HIS A 481 -37.07 -12.60 10.21
N ALA A 482 -35.94 -13.30 10.34
CA ALA A 482 -35.88 -14.72 10.68
C ALA A 482 -34.93 -14.97 11.87
N GLU A 483 -35.44 -15.46 13.00
CA GLU A 483 -34.64 -15.69 14.21
C GLU A 483 -34.82 -17.14 14.72
N GLY A 484 -33.71 -17.87 14.91
CA GLY A 484 -33.71 -19.19 15.53
C GLY A 484 -33.17 -20.32 14.64
N ASN A 485 -33.67 -21.54 14.81
CA ASN A 485 -33.12 -22.75 14.18
C ASN A 485 -33.96 -23.18 12.97
N GLY A 486 -33.48 -22.94 11.75
CA GLY A 486 -34.15 -23.33 10.51
C GLY A 486 -35.38 -22.48 10.16
N CYS A 487 -35.47 -21.25 10.68
CA CYS A 487 -36.55 -20.32 10.41
C CYS A 487 -36.44 -19.73 9.00
N VAL A 488 -37.56 -19.56 8.29
CA VAL A 488 -37.61 -18.99 6.93
C VAL A 488 -38.65 -17.89 6.84
N ALA A 489 -38.21 -16.65 6.68
CA ALA A 489 -39.04 -15.49 6.38
C ALA A 489 -38.88 -15.11 4.91
N SER A 490 -39.85 -15.45 4.06
CA SER A 490 -39.79 -15.25 2.61
C SER A 490 -40.89 -14.35 2.05
N GLY A 491 -41.79 -13.85 2.89
CA GLY A 491 -42.73 -12.79 2.53
C GLY A 491 -42.16 -11.39 2.82
N GLU A 492 -42.58 -10.39 2.06
CA GLU A 492 -42.26 -9.00 2.40
C GLU A 492 -42.85 -8.62 3.76
N ASN A 493 -42.09 -7.91 4.61
CA ASN A 493 -42.46 -7.55 5.99
C ASN A 493 -42.86 -8.78 6.85
N SER A 494 -42.32 -9.96 6.55
CA SER A 494 -42.62 -11.19 7.30
C SER A 494 -41.68 -11.39 8.50
N HIS A 495 -42.17 -12.09 9.53
CA HIS A 495 -41.40 -12.41 10.73
C HIS A 495 -41.53 -13.91 11.06
N ALA A 496 -40.41 -14.63 11.12
CA ALA A 496 -40.36 -16.04 11.51
C ALA A 496 -39.40 -16.24 12.68
N GLN A 497 -39.91 -16.65 13.84
CA GLN A 497 -39.08 -16.93 15.02
C GLN A 497 -39.29 -18.36 15.56
N GLY A 498 -38.26 -18.97 16.15
CA GLY A 498 -38.34 -20.26 16.84
C GLY A 498 -37.56 -21.40 16.18
N GLN A 499 -38.20 -22.54 15.93
CA GLN A 499 -37.59 -23.73 15.34
C GLN A 499 -38.38 -24.22 14.12
N ILE A 500 -37.76 -24.25 12.95
CA ILE A 500 -38.34 -24.76 11.69
C ILE A 500 -39.66 -24.03 11.37
N THR A 501 -39.71 -22.71 11.57
CA THR A 501 -40.90 -21.91 11.29
C THR A 501 -40.80 -21.24 9.92
N ARG A 502 -41.94 -21.03 9.24
CA ARG A 502 -41.97 -20.44 7.90
C ARG A 502 -43.02 -19.33 7.76
N ALA A 503 -42.58 -18.09 7.59
CA ALA A 503 -43.43 -16.95 7.25
C ALA A 503 -43.25 -16.59 5.76
N SER A 504 -44.09 -17.14 4.87
CA SER A 504 -43.98 -16.92 3.42
C SER A 504 -45.02 -15.95 2.86
N GLY A 505 -46.01 -15.55 3.65
CA GLY A 505 -46.96 -14.52 3.25
C GLY A 505 -46.44 -13.11 3.48
N MET A 506 -46.89 -12.15 2.66
CA MET A 506 -46.65 -10.73 2.95
C MET A 506 -47.30 -10.35 4.28
N ASN A 507 -46.60 -9.57 5.13
CA ASN A 507 -47.02 -9.21 6.49
C ASN A 507 -47.40 -10.43 7.37
N SER A 508 -46.80 -11.60 7.11
CA SER A 508 -47.07 -12.81 7.89
C SER A 508 -46.16 -12.91 9.11
N PHE A 509 -46.66 -13.52 10.19
CA PHE A 509 -45.92 -13.72 11.42
C PHE A 509 -46.03 -15.18 11.86
N THR A 510 -44.91 -15.82 12.17
CA THR A 510 -44.89 -17.19 12.71
C THR A 510 -43.97 -17.31 13.91
N THR A 511 -44.40 -18.07 14.91
CA THR A 511 -43.61 -18.35 16.12
C THR A 511 -43.79 -19.79 16.60
N GLY A 512 -42.80 -20.33 17.30
CA GLY A 512 -42.86 -21.65 17.94
C GLY A 512 -42.06 -22.71 17.20
N ASN A 513 -42.61 -23.92 17.05
CA ASN A 513 -41.93 -25.06 16.45
C ASN A 513 -42.76 -25.65 15.30
N SER A 514 -42.15 -25.75 14.11
CA SER A 514 -42.78 -26.33 12.93
C SER A 514 -44.09 -25.62 12.53
N THR A 515 -44.11 -24.28 12.64
CA THR A 515 -45.28 -23.44 12.32
C THR A 515 -45.15 -22.76 10.96
N ALA A 516 -46.27 -22.54 10.27
CA ALA A 516 -46.28 -21.92 8.95
C ALA A 516 -47.39 -20.86 8.79
N ALA A 517 -46.97 -19.63 8.52
CA ALA A 517 -47.82 -18.51 8.11
C ALA A 517 -47.56 -18.19 6.63
N ASP A 518 -48.35 -18.78 5.75
CA ASP A 518 -48.07 -18.89 4.31
C ASP A 518 -48.94 -18.01 3.39
N ALA A 519 -49.70 -17.07 3.97
CA ALA A 519 -50.56 -16.14 3.23
C ALA A 519 -50.50 -14.70 3.74
N LEU A 520 -51.05 -13.76 2.96
CA LEU A 520 -51.12 -12.33 3.29
C LEU A 520 -51.76 -12.10 4.67
N ASN A 521 -51.13 -11.30 5.52
CA ASN A 521 -51.61 -10.91 6.86
C ASN A 521 -51.96 -12.10 7.78
N SER A 522 -51.24 -13.22 7.64
CA SER A 522 -51.53 -14.45 8.39
C SER A 522 -50.62 -14.63 9.62
N PHE A 523 -51.11 -15.33 10.65
CA PHE A 523 -50.38 -15.63 11.89
C PHE A 523 -50.46 -17.13 12.23
N ALA A 524 -49.31 -17.74 12.54
CA ALA A 524 -49.23 -19.11 13.07
C ALA A 524 -48.34 -19.18 14.32
N GLY A 525 -48.88 -19.72 15.42
CA GLY A 525 -48.15 -19.86 16.69
C GLY A 525 -48.25 -21.26 17.30
N GLY A 526 -47.22 -21.65 18.06
CA GLY A 526 -47.22 -22.87 18.88
C GLY A 526 -46.45 -24.04 18.27
N LEU A 527 -47.03 -25.24 18.19
CA LEU A 527 -46.36 -26.45 17.71
C LEU A 527 -47.16 -27.08 16.56
N ASN A 528 -46.55 -27.26 15.38
CA ASN A 528 -47.18 -27.88 14.22
C ASN A 528 -48.50 -27.18 13.80
N THR A 529 -48.51 -25.85 13.73
CA THR A 529 -49.68 -25.08 13.27
C THR A 529 -49.45 -24.45 11.90
N ASN A 530 -50.51 -24.36 11.08
CA ASN A 530 -50.41 -23.86 9.70
C ASN A 530 -51.64 -23.01 9.32
N THR A 531 -51.44 -21.88 8.65
CA THR A 531 -52.51 -21.00 8.15
C THR A 531 -53.22 -21.53 6.91
N GLY A 532 -52.71 -22.60 6.27
CA GLY A 532 -53.35 -23.31 5.17
C GLY A 532 -53.44 -22.51 3.87
N GLY A 533 -52.57 -21.52 3.67
CA GLY A 533 -52.61 -20.59 2.54
C GLY A 533 -53.74 -19.57 2.60
N LEU A 534 -54.34 -19.34 3.78
CA LEU A 534 -55.52 -18.50 3.94
C LEU A 534 -55.17 -17.08 4.41
N THR A 535 -55.51 -16.08 3.61
CA THR A 535 -55.35 -14.66 3.93
C THR A 535 -56.05 -14.29 5.24
N GLY A 536 -55.36 -13.55 6.11
CA GLY A 536 -55.92 -13.07 7.38
C GLY A 536 -56.26 -14.17 8.39
N ALA A 537 -55.80 -15.40 8.20
CA ALA A 537 -56.00 -16.47 9.17
C ALA A 537 -55.01 -16.32 10.35
N TYR A 538 -55.54 -16.42 11.56
CA TYR A 538 -54.79 -16.48 12.80
C TYR A 538 -54.99 -17.86 13.44
N ILE A 539 -53.92 -18.59 13.72
CA ILE A 539 -53.96 -19.87 14.43
C ILE A 539 -52.88 -19.95 15.50
N MET A 540 -53.23 -20.48 16.68
CA MET A 540 -52.28 -20.75 17.76
C MET A 540 -52.58 -22.07 18.46
N GLY A 541 -51.57 -22.71 19.04
CA GLY A 541 -51.74 -23.92 19.86
C GLY A 541 -50.92 -25.10 19.33
N GLN A 542 -51.51 -26.31 19.31
CA GLN A 542 -50.78 -27.52 18.92
C GLN A 542 -51.53 -28.31 17.83
N ASN A 543 -50.80 -28.77 16.80
CA ASN A 543 -51.25 -29.68 15.73
C ASN A 543 -52.56 -29.23 15.05
N GLY A 544 -52.52 -28.15 14.25
CA GLY A 544 -53.75 -27.65 13.60
C GLY A 544 -53.52 -26.83 12.34
N THR A 545 -54.49 -26.87 11.42
CA THR A 545 -54.51 -26.05 10.21
C THR A 545 -55.75 -25.15 10.20
N ALA A 546 -55.58 -23.88 9.85
CA ALA A 546 -56.69 -22.94 9.67
C ALA A 546 -57.61 -23.39 8.52
N ARG A 547 -58.90 -23.08 8.64
CA ARG A 547 -59.95 -23.54 7.70
C ARG A 547 -60.61 -22.44 6.89
N PHE A 548 -60.53 -21.19 7.36
CA PHE A 548 -61.19 -20.03 6.74
C PHE A 548 -60.23 -18.84 6.63
N ALA A 549 -60.38 -18.00 5.61
CA ALA A 549 -59.71 -16.70 5.55
C ALA A 549 -60.30 -15.74 6.60
N ASN A 550 -59.54 -14.72 7.00
CA ASN A 550 -59.95 -13.68 7.95
C ASN A 550 -60.59 -14.25 9.24
N SER A 551 -59.91 -15.17 9.90
CA SER A 551 -60.49 -16.01 10.96
C SER A 551 -59.51 -16.24 12.11
N PHE A 552 -60.02 -16.67 13.27
CA PHE A 552 -59.22 -16.98 14.45
C PHE A 552 -59.42 -18.43 14.89
N HIS A 553 -58.33 -19.16 15.08
CA HIS A 553 -58.33 -20.58 15.45
C HIS A 553 -57.50 -20.83 16.71
N VAL A 554 -58.03 -21.67 17.60
CA VAL A 554 -57.26 -22.30 18.67
C VAL A 554 -57.11 -23.78 18.33
N ALA A 555 -55.88 -24.23 18.13
CA ALA A 555 -55.52 -25.61 17.89
C ALA A 555 -55.21 -26.32 19.20
N ASN A 556 -55.79 -27.51 19.40
CA ASN A 556 -55.52 -28.33 20.59
C ASN A 556 -55.47 -29.82 20.21
N GLY A 557 -54.75 -30.11 19.12
CA GLY A 557 -54.68 -31.43 18.56
C GLY A 557 -53.69 -32.36 19.25
N MET A 558 -54.10 -33.61 19.47
CA MET A 558 -53.15 -34.71 19.60
C MET A 558 -52.43 -34.93 18.26
N ALA A 559 -51.34 -35.70 18.20
CA ALA A 559 -50.50 -35.88 17.00
C ALA A 559 -51.17 -36.66 15.84
N VAL A 560 -52.50 -36.55 15.64
CA VAL A 560 -53.30 -37.38 14.74
C VAL A 560 -54.17 -36.49 13.81
N GLY A 561 -53.64 -36.14 12.64
CA GLY A 561 -54.43 -35.58 11.53
C GLY A 561 -54.42 -34.03 11.39
N PRO A 562 -54.79 -33.50 10.20
CA PRO A 562 -54.50 -32.11 9.80
C PRO A 562 -55.44 -31.04 10.39
N THR A 563 -56.55 -31.41 11.05
CA THR A 563 -57.58 -30.46 11.48
C THR A 563 -58.10 -30.74 12.89
N LEU A 564 -57.36 -30.31 13.91
CA LEU A 564 -57.75 -30.45 15.32
C LEU A 564 -57.86 -29.07 15.99
N ASN A 565 -58.76 -28.24 15.47
CA ASN A 565 -59.09 -26.94 16.05
C ASN A 565 -60.18 -27.12 17.13
N SER A 566 -59.94 -26.63 18.34
CA SER A 566 -60.92 -26.66 19.44
C SER A 566 -61.90 -25.48 19.38
N VAL A 567 -61.44 -24.33 18.88
CA VAL A 567 -62.23 -23.11 18.71
C VAL A 567 -61.95 -22.49 17.35
N ILE A 568 -63.00 -22.09 16.63
CA ILE A 568 -62.89 -21.32 15.39
C ILE A 568 -63.86 -20.15 15.42
N LEU A 569 -63.35 -18.93 15.21
CA LEU A 569 -64.12 -17.75 14.84
C LEU A 569 -63.96 -17.54 13.34
N ASP A 570 -64.99 -17.89 12.58
CA ASP A 570 -65.07 -17.68 11.13
C ASP A 570 -65.50 -16.23 10.89
N GLY A 571 -64.56 -15.36 10.49
CA GLY A 571 -64.85 -13.94 10.26
C GLY A 571 -65.87 -13.69 9.13
N PRO A 572 -65.65 -14.23 7.90
CA PRO A 572 -66.60 -14.07 6.80
C PRO A 572 -68.02 -14.53 7.16
N GLY A 573 -68.14 -15.70 7.79
CA GLY A 573 -69.43 -16.26 8.19
C GLY A 573 -69.98 -15.71 9.51
N GLY A 574 -69.15 -15.07 10.34
CA GLY A 574 -69.48 -14.61 11.69
C GLY A 574 -69.84 -15.74 12.67
N ASN A 575 -69.38 -16.96 12.39
CA ASN A 575 -69.76 -18.17 13.13
C ASN A 575 -68.71 -18.49 14.21
N LEU A 576 -69.17 -19.03 15.34
CA LEU A 576 -68.32 -19.66 16.36
C LEU A 576 -68.50 -21.18 16.29
N PHE A 577 -67.42 -21.90 16.03
CA PHE A 577 -67.36 -23.36 16.12
C PHE A 577 -66.62 -23.76 17.39
N LEU A 578 -67.20 -24.69 18.15
CA LEU A 578 -66.64 -25.23 19.39
C LEU A 578 -66.69 -26.75 19.34
N ASP A 579 -65.54 -27.38 19.60
CA ASP A 579 -65.44 -28.82 19.82
C ASP A 579 -65.40 -29.10 21.32
N GLY A 580 -66.59 -29.14 21.95
CA GLY A 580 -66.74 -29.32 23.39
C GLY A 580 -67.99 -28.63 23.97
N THR A 581 -67.94 -28.30 25.26
CA THR A 581 -69.06 -27.73 26.01
C THR A 581 -68.80 -26.27 26.40
N VAL A 582 -69.81 -25.41 26.26
CA VAL A 582 -69.82 -24.06 26.86
C VAL A 582 -70.35 -24.17 28.29
N MET A 583 -69.57 -23.71 29.27
CA MET A 583 -69.95 -23.73 30.69
C MET A 583 -70.14 -22.29 31.20
N SER A 584 -71.30 -22.00 31.79
CA SER A 584 -71.63 -20.70 32.37
C SER A 584 -72.05 -20.87 33.85
N PRO A 585 -71.61 -20.01 34.77
CA PRO A 585 -72.07 -20.02 36.17
C PRO A 585 -73.48 -19.44 36.34
N ALA A 586 -74.07 -18.86 35.29
CA ALA A 586 -75.45 -18.38 35.31
C ALA A 586 -76.43 -19.54 35.59
N LEU A 587 -77.55 -19.23 36.25
CA LEU A 587 -78.67 -20.17 36.31
C LEU A 587 -79.08 -20.44 34.86
N ALA A 588 -78.94 -21.68 34.40
CA ALA A 588 -79.06 -21.99 32.98
C ALA A 588 -80.48 -21.74 32.48
N ASP A 589 -80.71 -20.59 31.87
CA ASP A 589 -81.83 -20.31 30.99
C ASP A 589 -81.39 -19.81 29.61
N TYR A 590 -82.15 -20.22 28.61
CA TYR A 590 -82.05 -19.74 27.23
C TYR A 590 -83.13 -18.70 27.02
N ALA A 591 -82.70 -17.48 26.69
CA ALA A 591 -83.59 -16.37 26.44
C ALA A 591 -83.50 -15.86 25.00
N GLU A 592 -84.56 -15.21 24.55
CA GLU A 592 -84.57 -14.41 23.33
C GLU A 592 -85.12 -13.02 23.65
N MET A 593 -84.64 -12.02 22.92
CA MET A 593 -85.07 -10.63 23.12
C MET A 593 -86.40 -10.37 22.40
N PHE A 594 -87.37 -9.81 23.12
CA PHE A 594 -88.67 -9.43 22.55
C PHE A 594 -88.98 -7.97 22.80
N GLU A 595 -89.67 -7.34 21.85
CA GLU A 595 -90.13 -5.97 21.97
C GLU A 595 -91.45 -5.91 22.77
N THR A 596 -91.57 -4.97 23.71
CA THR A 596 -92.77 -4.76 24.52
C THR A 596 -93.83 -3.97 23.77
N ILE A 597 -95.12 -4.28 24.03
CA ILE A 597 -96.25 -3.70 23.28
C ILE A 597 -96.41 -2.19 23.50
N ASP A 598 -96.06 -1.70 24.68
CA ASP A 598 -96.17 -0.30 25.11
C ASP A 598 -94.85 0.48 25.01
N GLY A 599 -93.76 -0.20 24.65
CA GLY A 599 -92.43 0.39 24.56
C GLY A 599 -91.74 0.63 25.91
N GLN A 600 -92.28 0.10 27.00
CA GLN A 600 -91.68 0.18 28.33
C GLN A 600 -90.98 -1.12 28.69
N SER A 601 -89.97 -1.07 29.56
CA SER A 601 -89.31 -2.28 30.06
C SER A 601 -90.24 -3.06 30.99
N ILE A 602 -90.11 -4.38 30.98
CA ILE A 602 -90.72 -5.27 31.98
C ILE A 602 -89.58 -5.79 32.83
N GLU A 603 -89.66 -5.57 34.14
CA GLU A 603 -88.67 -6.07 35.08
C GLU A 603 -88.54 -7.61 34.99
N PRO A 604 -87.39 -8.20 35.34
CA PRO A 604 -87.24 -9.64 35.41
C PRO A 604 -88.24 -10.30 36.37
N ALA A 605 -88.40 -11.61 36.22
CA ALA A 605 -89.25 -12.48 37.04
C ALA A 605 -90.77 -12.33 36.86
N TYR A 606 -91.23 -11.89 35.68
CA TYR A 606 -92.65 -11.87 35.30
C TYR A 606 -92.96 -12.80 34.12
N PHE A 607 -94.09 -13.48 34.19
CA PHE A 607 -94.66 -14.20 33.05
C PHE A 607 -95.12 -13.24 31.96
N VAL A 608 -94.75 -13.55 30.73
CA VAL A 608 -95.13 -12.78 29.54
C VAL A 608 -95.77 -13.67 28.49
N THR A 609 -96.65 -13.07 27.68
CA THR A 609 -97.28 -13.72 26.52
C THR A 609 -97.10 -12.89 25.27
N LEU A 610 -97.31 -13.51 24.11
CA LEU A 610 -97.28 -12.85 22.81
C LEU A 610 -98.64 -12.23 22.48
N GLN A 611 -98.60 -10.98 22.03
CA GLN A 611 -99.69 -10.33 21.32
C GLN A 611 -99.18 -9.86 19.96
N GLY A 612 -99.42 -10.68 18.93
CA GLY A 612 -98.73 -10.53 17.65
C GLY A 612 -97.23 -10.84 17.80
N LYS A 613 -96.37 -9.89 17.40
CA LYS A 613 -94.90 -10.02 17.48
C LYS A 613 -94.27 -9.44 18.75
N LYS A 614 -95.08 -8.85 19.63
CA LYS A 614 -94.64 -8.13 20.83
C LYS A 614 -95.10 -8.85 22.09
N ILE A 615 -94.43 -8.55 23.20
CA ILE A 615 -94.76 -9.13 24.51
C ILE A 615 -95.51 -8.14 25.41
N ARG A 616 -96.30 -8.70 26.32
CA ARG A 616 -96.90 -8.03 27.47
C ARG A 616 -96.92 -9.00 28.65
N LEU A 617 -97.19 -8.49 29.85
CA LEU A 617 -97.50 -9.33 31.01
C LEU A 617 -98.63 -10.31 30.67
N ALA A 618 -98.46 -11.56 31.07
CA ALA A 618 -99.50 -12.56 30.97
C ALA A 618 -100.57 -12.36 32.05
N ASN A 619 -101.79 -12.79 31.76
CA ASN A 619 -102.92 -12.79 32.70
C ASN A 619 -103.50 -14.21 32.86
N ALA A 620 -104.45 -14.40 33.78
CA ALA A 620 -104.98 -15.73 34.11
C ALA A 620 -105.76 -16.40 32.94
N ASN A 621 -106.19 -15.62 31.94
CA ASN A 621 -106.91 -16.12 30.78
C ASN A 621 -106.00 -16.44 29.59
N ASP A 622 -104.71 -16.12 29.66
CA ASP A 622 -103.77 -16.42 28.58
C ASP A 622 -103.50 -17.93 28.53
N THR A 623 -103.95 -18.57 27.45
CA THR A 623 -103.76 -20.01 27.24
C THR A 623 -102.33 -20.37 26.82
N TYR A 624 -101.57 -19.38 26.37
CA TYR A 624 -100.18 -19.52 25.97
C TYR A 624 -99.32 -18.53 26.74
N ILE A 625 -98.29 -19.03 27.39
CA ILE A 625 -97.27 -18.24 28.06
C ILE A 625 -95.98 -18.44 27.26
N LEU A 626 -95.36 -17.33 26.85
CA LEU A 626 -94.14 -17.36 26.06
C LEU A 626 -92.95 -17.79 26.93
N GLY A 627 -92.86 -17.21 28.12
CA GLY A 627 -91.76 -17.44 29.06
C GLY A 627 -91.80 -16.44 30.20
N VAL A 628 -90.65 -16.27 30.86
CA VAL A 628 -90.47 -15.36 31.99
C VAL A 628 -89.41 -14.34 31.64
N THR A 629 -89.59 -13.07 31.99
CA THR A 629 -88.54 -12.05 31.82
C THR A 629 -87.30 -12.45 32.62
N SER A 630 -86.18 -12.63 31.93
CA SER A 630 -84.95 -13.17 32.51
C SER A 630 -83.99 -12.06 32.95
N ALA A 631 -83.40 -12.22 34.13
CA ALA A 631 -82.39 -11.30 34.66
C ALA A 631 -80.96 -11.63 34.21
N ALA A 632 -80.65 -12.92 34.00
CA ALA A 632 -79.28 -13.39 33.83
C ALA A 632 -79.21 -14.62 32.89
N PRO A 633 -79.67 -14.49 31.63
CA PRO A 633 -79.69 -15.61 30.70
C PRO A 633 -78.28 -16.16 30.43
N ALA A 634 -78.15 -17.48 30.44
CA ALA A 634 -76.90 -18.15 30.09
C ALA A 634 -76.60 -18.03 28.59
N ILE A 635 -77.64 -18.00 27.75
CA ILE A 635 -77.56 -17.71 26.32
C ILE A 635 -78.72 -16.76 25.98
N ILE A 636 -78.41 -15.69 25.23
CA ILE A 636 -79.40 -14.72 24.77
C ILE A 636 -79.38 -14.61 23.24
N ALA A 637 -80.51 -14.95 22.61
CA ALA A 637 -80.72 -14.82 21.17
C ALA A 637 -81.36 -13.47 20.80
N ASP A 638 -81.18 -13.10 19.54
CA ASP A 638 -81.77 -11.90 18.91
C ASP A 638 -81.50 -10.55 19.61
N CYS A 639 -80.41 -10.46 20.38
CA CYS A 639 -80.00 -9.22 21.07
C CYS A 639 -79.38 -8.17 20.13
N SER A 640 -78.85 -8.60 18.99
CA SER A 640 -78.17 -7.75 18.00
C SER A 640 -77.03 -6.92 18.60
N GLU A 641 -76.25 -7.51 19.53
CA GLU A 641 -75.26 -6.79 20.33
C GLU A 641 -74.20 -6.03 19.51
N LEU A 642 -73.71 -6.64 18.42
CA LEU A 642 -72.55 -6.12 17.69
C LEU A 642 -72.91 -5.11 16.58
N ARG A 643 -74.15 -5.11 16.10
CA ARG A 643 -74.57 -4.32 14.93
C ARG A 643 -76.08 -4.28 14.78
N TRP A 644 -76.58 -3.32 14.01
CA TRP A 644 -77.99 -3.24 13.67
C TRP A 644 -78.52 -4.54 13.06
N HIS A 645 -79.65 -5.02 13.58
CA HIS A 645 -80.23 -6.33 13.26
C HIS A 645 -80.39 -6.59 11.74
N ASP A 646 -80.84 -5.56 11.03
CA ASP A 646 -81.14 -5.56 9.60
C ASP A 646 -80.01 -4.97 8.75
N LEU A 647 -78.78 -4.86 9.29
CA LEU A 647 -77.64 -4.30 8.56
C LEU A 647 -77.45 -4.96 7.19
N PHE A 648 -77.68 -6.26 7.10
CA PHE A 648 -77.58 -7.01 5.85
C PHE A 648 -78.94 -7.49 5.37
N VAL A 649 -79.11 -7.55 4.05
CA VAL A 649 -80.30 -8.10 3.40
C VAL A 649 -80.42 -9.59 3.73
N ARG A 650 -81.63 -10.04 4.02
CA ARG A 650 -81.95 -11.43 4.33
C ARG A 650 -82.98 -12.01 3.37
N ASP A 651 -82.94 -13.31 3.16
CA ASP A 651 -83.98 -14.02 2.42
C ASP A 651 -85.25 -14.24 3.26
N LYS A 652 -86.28 -14.85 2.66
CA LYS A 652 -87.55 -15.17 3.34
C LYS A 652 -87.41 -16.13 4.52
N LEU A 653 -86.25 -16.78 4.70
CA LEU A 653 -85.93 -17.69 5.80
C LEU A 653 -85.02 -17.02 6.85
N GLY A 654 -84.71 -15.73 6.70
CA GLY A 654 -83.87 -14.96 7.64
C GLY A 654 -82.36 -15.11 7.42
N ARG A 655 -81.93 -15.84 6.38
CA ARG A 655 -80.51 -16.05 6.06
C ARG A 655 -79.95 -14.80 5.39
N VAL A 656 -78.79 -14.34 5.83
CA VAL A 656 -78.10 -13.20 5.23
C VAL A 656 -77.71 -13.56 3.79
N LEU A 657 -77.99 -12.64 2.85
CA LEU A 657 -77.66 -12.80 1.45
C LEU A 657 -76.25 -12.29 1.14
N GLY A 658 -75.53 -13.07 0.35
CA GLY A 658 -74.27 -12.68 -0.26
C GLY A 658 -74.47 -12.19 -1.70
N ASP A 659 -73.59 -11.33 -2.18
CA ASP A 659 -73.47 -10.96 -3.58
C ASP A 659 -72.76 -12.04 -4.42
N GLU A 660 -72.44 -11.72 -5.67
CA GLU A 660 -71.75 -12.64 -6.60
C GLU A 660 -70.35 -13.05 -6.14
N ASN A 661 -69.72 -12.28 -5.24
CA ASN A 661 -68.42 -12.56 -4.64
C ASN A 661 -68.54 -13.23 -3.26
N GLY A 662 -69.77 -13.45 -2.77
CA GLY A 662 -70.05 -14.00 -1.45
C GLY A 662 -69.97 -12.98 -0.31
N GLU A 663 -69.84 -11.69 -0.60
CA GLU A 663 -69.86 -10.63 0.41
C GLU A 663 -71.29 -10.30 0.84
N ARG A 664 -71.49 -10.00 2.13
CA ARG A 664 -72.84 -9.74 2.67
C ARG A 664 -73.42 -8.44 2.09
N ILE A 665 -74.62 -8.52 1.53
CA ILE A 665 -75.29 -7.37 0.90
C ILE A 665 -75.82 -6.41 1.96
N LEU A 666 -75.34 -5.17 1.95
CA LEU A 666 -75.81 -4.11 2.84
C LEU A 666 -77.29 -3.76 2.55
N ASN A 667 -78.09 -3.62 3.60
CA ASN A 667 -79.48 -3.24 3.46
C ASN A 667 -79.60 -1.77 3.01
N PRO A 668 -80.33 -1.44 1.93
CA PRO A 668 -80.49 -0.06 1.46
C PRO A 668 -81.10 0.90 2.49
N LYS A 669 -81.76 0.36 3.53
CA LYS A 669 -82.31 1.15 4.65
C LYS A 669 -81.26 1.52 5.71
N TYR A 670 -80.07 0.93 5.65
CA TYR A 670 -79.02 1.24 6.60
C TYR A 670 -78.55 2.68 6.41
N ASN A 671 -78.49 3.43 7.52
CA ASN A 671 -77.96 4.78 7.56
C ASN A 671 -76.75 4.83 8.50
N PRO A 672 -75.52 4.98 8.00
CA PRO A 672 -74.31 4.99 8.82
C PRO A 672 -74.18 6.23 9.72
N THR A 673 -74.99 7.27 9.51
CA THR A 673 -74.93 8.49 10.35
C THR A 673 -75.72 8.38 11.65
N LEU A 674 -76.53 7.33 11.82
CA LEU A 674 -77.29 7.09 13.04
C LEU A 674 -76.47 6.25 14.02
N THR A 675 -76.42 6.68 15.28
CA THR A 675 -75.83 5.88 16.36
C THR A 675 -76.67 4.64 16.61
N TYR A 676 -76.04 3.46 16.56
CA TYR A 676 -76.71 2.21 16.88
C TYR A 676 -76.71 1.98 18.39
N VAL A 677 -77.88 1.68 18.95
CA VAL A 677 -78.05 1.23 20.34
C VAL A 677 -78.51 -0.23 20.31
N PRO A 678 -77.75 -1.18 20.87
CA PRO A 678 -78.14 -2.59 20.94
C PRO A 678 -79.47 -2.79 21.65
N ARG A 679 -80.20 -3.85 21.30
CA ARG A 679 -81.54 -4.08 21.87
C ARG A 679 -81.51 -4.17 23.39
N ARG A 680 -80.45 -4.74 23.97
CA ARG A 680 -80.25 -4.88 25.41
C ARG A 680 -80.19 -3.55 26.17
N GLU A 681 -79.82 -2.46 25.49
CA GLU A 681 -79.74 -1.11 26.07
C GLU A 681 -81.01 -0.28 25.82
N ARG A 682 -82.02 -0.86 25.15
CA ARG A 682 -83.27 -0.17 24.84
C ARG A 682 -84.40 -0.65 25.76
N PRO A 683 -85.13 0.27 26.42
CA PRO A 683 -86.14 -0.10 27.40
C PRO A 683 -87.29 -0.92 26.79
N GLU A 684 -87.59 -0.76 25.50
CA GLU A 684 -88.64 -1.53 24.84
C GLU A 684 -88.27 -2.97 24.52
N TRP A 685 -87.05 -3.45 24.85
CA TRP A 685 -86.64 -4.84 24.61
C TRP A 685 -86.28 -5.56 25.89
N VAL A 686 -86.90 -6.72 26.09
CA VAL A 686 -86.72 -7.53 27.31
C VAL A 686 -86.30 -8.94 26.93
N ALA A 687 -85.33 -9.47 27.67
CA ALA A 687 -84.92 -10.87 27.54
C ALA A 687 -85.99 -11.76 28.15
N VAL A 688 -86.52 -12.71 27.39
CA VAL A 688 -87.53 -13.66 27.87
C VAL A 688 -86.91 -15.04 27.90
N GLY A 689 -86.70 -15.58 29.10
CA GLY A 689 -86.29 -16.95 29.33
C GLY A 689 -87.42 -17.90 28.96
N MET A 690 -87.18 -18.72 27.94
CA MET A 690 -88.17 -19.66 27.38
C MET A 690 -87.84 -21.11 27.72
N LEU A 691 -86.67 -21.36 28.30
CA LEU A 691 -86.19 -22.68 28.67
C LEU A 691 -85.20 -22.53 29.81
N GLY A 692 -85.28 -23.38 30.84
CA GLY A 692 -84.31 -23.43 31.93
C GLY A 692 -84.88 -23.17 33.32
N LYS A 693 -84.00 -22.83 34.26
CA LYS A 693 -84.36 -22.56 35.66
C LYS A 693 -84.55 -21.06 35.86
N LEU A 694 -85.80 -20.62 35.94
CA LEU A 694 -86.16 -19.20 36.03
C LEU A 694 -86.75 -18.88 37.39
N VAL A 695 -86.51 -17.66 37.86
CA VAL A 695 -87.14 -17.11 39.05
C VAL A 695 -88.35 -16.30 38.60
N VAL A 696 -89.47 -16.49 39.28
CA VAL A 696 -90.70 -15.75 39.04
C VAL A 696 -91.26 -15.25 40.37
N TYR A 697 -91.83 -14.06 40.37
CA TYR A 697 -92.61 -13.58 41.50
C TYR A 697 -93.82 -14.50 41.72
N ASP A 698 -94.22 -14.69 42.97
CA ASP A 698 -95.28 -15.60 43.40
C ASP A 698 -96.25 -14.88 44.34
N ASP A 699 -97.54 -15.16 44.21
CA ASP A 699 -98.59 -14.61 45.07
C ASP A 699 -98.71 -15.31 46.44
N GLY A 700 -97.79 -16.24 46.71
CA GLY A 700 -97.69 -17.02 47.95
C GLY A 700 -98.40 -18.37 47.89
N THR A 701 -99.10 -18.68 46.79
CA THR A 701 -99.89 -19.92 46.68
C THR A 701 -99.12 -21.10 46.08
N CYS A 702 -98.00 -20.84 45.38
CA CYS A 702 -97.24 -21.89 44.72
C CYS A 702 -96.58 -22.85 45.73
N ALA A 703 -96.78 -24.16 45.57
CA ALA A 703 -96.13 -25.17 46.41
C ALA A 703 -94.95 -25.81 45.67
N VAL A 704 -93.85 -26.10 46.37
CA VAL A 704 -92.76 -26.94 45.86
C VAL A 704 -93.34 -28.28 45.40
N ASP A 705 -92.87 -28.78 44.27
CA ASP A 705 -93.41 -29.96 43.56
C ASP A 705 -94.80 -29.80 42.93
N GLY A 706 -95.45 -28.65 43.10
CA GLY A 706 -96.68 -28.26 42.41
C GLY A 706 -96.44 -27.61 41.04
N TYR A 707 -97.52 -27.16 40.41
CA TYR A 707 -97.48 -26.38 39.18
C TYR A 707 -97.98 -24.95 39.43
N CYS A 708 -97.54 -24.02 38.59
CA CYS A 708 -97.99 -22.64 38.61
C CYS A 708 -98.25 -22.11 37.20
N LYS A 709 -99.11 -21.09 37.12
CA LYS A 709 -99.36 -20.28 35.93
C LYS A 709 -99.34 -18.80 36.29
N SER A 710 -99.37 -17.94 35.27
CA SER A 710 -99.56 -16.51 35.48
C SER A 710 -100.95 -16.22 36.04
N ASN A 711 -101.03 -15.37 37.06
CA ASN A 711 -102.26 -14.66 37.42
C ASN A 711 -102.40 -13.39 36.58
N ASP A 712 -103.41 -12.55 36.87
CA ASP A 712 -103.70 -11.30 36.15
C ASP A 712 -102.62 -10.21 36.29
N GLN A 713 -101.63 -10.40 37.17
CA GLN A 713 -100.50 -9.48 37.37
C GLN A 713 -99.19 -9.96 36.74
N GLY A 714 -99.20 -11.07 35.99
CA GLY A 714 -97.97 -11.61 35.41
C GLY A 714 -97.10 -12.39 36.39
N ILE A 715 -97.58 -12.70 37.60
CA ILE A 715 -96.84 -13.44 38.62
C ILE A 715 -97.41 -14.85 38.82
N ALA A 716 -96.64 -15.75 39.43
CA ALA A 716 -97.03 -17.13 39.64
C ALA A 716 -98.17 -17.27 40.66
N THR A 717 -99.13 -18.11 40.31
CA THR A 717 -100.19 -18.61 41.18
C THR A 717 -100.34 -20.12 41.01
N SER A 718 -100.74 -20.81 42.08
CA SER A 718 -100.89 -22.26 42.11
C SER A 718 -101.88 -22.75 41.06
N ALA A 719 -101.50 -23.80 40.34
CA ALA A 719 -102.32 -24.38 39.27
C ALA A 719 -102.20 -25.90 39.27
N SER A 720 -103.15 -26.58 38.62
CA SER A 720 -103.09 -28.03 38.38
C SER A 720 -102.10 -28.43 37.28
N ASP A 721 -101.70 -27.47 36.45
CA ASP A 721 -100.86 -27.63 35.26
C ASP A 721 -100.10 -26.32 34.98
N GLY A 722 -99.08 -26.33 34.12
CA GLY A 722 -98.24 -25.16 33.83
C GLY A 722 -96.77 -25.42 34.13
N TYR A 723 -96.10 -24.47 34.78
CA TYR A 723 -94.67 -24.54 35.08
C TYR A 723 -94.42 -25.22 36.42
N ARG A 724 -93.47 -26.16 36.45
CA ARG A 724 -93.13 -26.91 37.66
C ARG A 724 -92.37 -26.02 38.64
N VAL A 725 -92.84 -25.94 39.87
CA VAL A 725 -92.17 -25.23 40.97
C VAL A 725 -91.08 -26.14 41.55
N MET A 726 -89.83 -25.67 41.49
CA MET A 726 -88.65 -26.42 41.93
C MET A 726 -88.29 -26.14 43.38
N GLU A 727 -88.33 -24.88 43.77
CA GLU A 727 -88.04 -24.43 45.13
C GLU A 727 -88.73 -23.09 45.40
N ARG A 728 -88.92 -22.79 46.68
CA ARG A 728 -89.27 -21.46 47.15
C ARG A 728 -87.99 -20.74 47.55
N ILE A 729 -87.74 -19.57 46.96
CA ILE A 729 -86.55 -18.77 47.25
C ILE A 729 -86.80 -17.88 48.47
N ASP A 730 -87.94 -17.18 48.48
CA ASP A 730 -88.41 -16.37 49.61
C ASP A 730 -89.96 -16.32 49.68
N GLU A 731 -90.51 -15.43 50.49
CA GLU A 731 -91.96 -15.26 50.67
C GLU A 731 -92.69 -14.84 49.38
N SER A 732 -91.99 -14.23 48.43
CA SER A 732 -92.53 -13.58 47.24
C SER A 732 -91.98 -14.11 45.91
N THR A 733 -91.04 -15.06 45.93
CA THR A 733 -90.43 -15.62 44.72
C THR A 733 -90.26 -17.13 44.79
N VAL A 734 -90.47 -17.78 43.64
CA VAL A 734 -90.25 -19.21 43.45
C VAL A 734 -89.34 -19.45 42.25
N ARG A 735 -88.56 -20.53 42.29
CA ARG A 735 -87.83 -21.01 41.11
C ARG A 735 -88.67 -22.04 40.39
N ILE A 736 -88.85 -21.84 39.10
CA ILE A 736 -89.59 -22.72 38.23
C ILE A 736 -88.68 -23.33 37.16
N PHE A 737 -89.10 -24.49 36.64
CA PHE A 737 -88.50 -25.07 35.45
C PHE A 737 -89.39 -24.80 34.24
N VAL A 738 -88.87 -24.04 33.28
CA VAL A 738 -89.48 -23.75 32.00
C VAL A 738 -88.89 -24.73 30.98
N LYS A 739 -89.74 -25.42 30.23
CA LYS A 739 -89.35 -26.50 29.30
C LYS A 739 -90.02 -26.35 27.95
#